data_AF-A0AA38NU71-F1
#
_entry.id   AF-A0AA38NU71-F1
#
_cell.length_a   1.000
_cell.length_b   1.000
_cell.length_c   1.000
_cell.angle_alpha   90.00
_cell.angle_beta   90.00
_cell.angle_gamma   90.00
#
_symmetry.space_group_name_H-M   'P 1'
#
loop_
_entity.id
_entity.type
_entity.pdbx_description
1 polymer ?
#
loop_
_entity_poly.entity_id
_entity_poly.type
_entity_poly.pdbx_seq_one_letter_code
_entity_poly.pdbx_strand_id
1 'polypeptide(L)'
;MVHNKRALEGESENCSVKAIKRTHLDSTNLLPNPQGGQINDHGSSDFTRRISIIKEEEESPFDDQDGQLKLNPLQELSVMPHIWAQSRQEVCESFEWFRSYQSGVYFANNVTKGYLLSGFPAKRDGFFHCGKLIISHGGGKAESVQQSKGQMKLRLADDQKAEDKSVRALLTNYKQQIPLVLLVDDRYALFPYNLGGKNITYAVLGVYTITHAWAEYEITKSGEKHVRFKFSFQWCEEQGQPWWHATQETPLEGRVIHMPVPLPKDTTWNQNRETDHARTSESDFEDFMDSSPDSESVLCTPPVSLEKVTSKLSRRIPVKTSEFLLSERTPGLADRKCSHCEMPSPLIFSVGWVCLNATCNHFWHLPGAGDNLIPDELNFHESFLQLRPLAPLDNGFRDINPPQPVTKPSDKITTLQSFTRGMHCKRCGRLSCRSKWEHWECAHCHNVLAIIGTIRPVRDLRGLQPTVNFEWYFVGKNSGITKGPAYMFGTEVEGNVVTFLLPEGRGKIHHIQHNSRGPRDLARLDTLFEEYQKQAADGRLPFRRWPLRSHKLRGVLLTNYFSQNCGVPYHYVGGTANTLSWEEAPTAVVDAKNFIEERTKQALNNRNSQDFLFNEVLSAAYMEKQKMSFHTDDEKGLGPVVAGLSLGSPALMHFRRRHVKHGPERKTCLSIILRHGDILVMDGTGVQQYYEHMVEPTNFRIAATARLIDSDRK
;
A
#
# COMPACT_ATOMS: atom_id res chain seq x y z
N MET A 1 -49.32 35.55 34.05
CA MET A 1 -49.42 35.82 32.61
C MET A 1 -49.20 34.48 31.91
N VAL A 2 -50.15 33.80 31.22
CA VAL A 2 -51.30 34.21 30.37
C VAL A 2 -50.81 34.80 29.03
N HIS A 3 -51.04 34.28 27.82
CA HIS A 3 -51.61 32.99 27.29
C HIS A 3 -50.54 32.30 26.36
N ASN A 4 -50.61 31.07 25.81
CA ASN A 4 -51.63 30.00 25.58
C ASN A 4 -52.45 30.05 24.26
N LYS A 5 -52.83 28.86 23.71
CA LYS A 5 -53.40 28.52 22.37
C LYS A 5 -52.42 28.61 21.17
N ARG A 6 -52.27 27.65 20.24
CA ARG A 6 -52.86 26.32 19.89
C ARG A 6 -54.11 26.28 18.98
N ALA A 7 -53.90 25.99 17.68
CA ALA A 7 -54.79 25.34 16.70
C ALA A 7 -54.03 25.16 15.35
N LEU A 8 -54.57 24.54 14.30
CA LEU A 8 -54.83 23.10 14.05
C LEU A 8 -55.18 22.94 12.54
N GLU A 9 -55.58 21.73 12.09
CA GLU A 9 -56.01 21.38 10.70
C GLU A 9 -54.87 21.33 9.64
N GLY A 10 -54.92 20.47 8.62
CA GLY A 10 -55.84 19.36 8.35
C GLY A 10 -55.68 18.76 6.93
N GLU A 11 -55.84 17.43 6.81
CA GLU A 11 -56.08 16.67 5.54
C GLU A 11 -54.98 16.68 4.43
N SER A 12 -54.92 15.76 3.45
CA SER A 12 -55.27 14.31 3.43
C SER A 12 -54.66 13.61 2.18
N GLU A 13 -53.97 12.46 2.38
CA GLU A 13 -53.70 11.43 1.34
C GLU A 13 -52.90 11.88 0.07
N ASN A 14 -52.53 11.05 -0.92
CA ASN A 14 -52.74 9.61 -1.17
C ASN A 14 -51.50 8.95 -1.84
N CYS A 15 -51.50 7.62 -1.97
CA CYS A 15 -50.42 6.77 -2.50
C CYS A 15 -50.57 6.48 -4.00
N SER A 16 -49.46 6.26 -4.72
CA SER A 16 -49.40 5.27 -5.81
C SER A 16 -47.98 4.91 -6.27
N VAL A 17 -47.65 3.61 -6.18
CA VAL A 17 -46.55 2.97 -6.90
C VAL A 17 -47.00 2.62 -8.32
N LYS A 18 -46.13 2.76 -9.33
CA LYS A 18 -46.20 1.95 -10.56
C LYS A 18 -44.87 1.92 -11.34
N ALA A 19 -44.26 0.75 -11.40
CA ALA A 19 -43.41 0.36 -12.53
C ALA A 19 -44.29 -0.32 -13.59
N ILE A 20 -43.85 -0.39 -14.86
CA ILE A 20 -44.27 -1.49 -15.76
C ILE A 20 -43.30 -1.73 -16.94
N LYS A 21 -43.31 -3.00 -17.34
CA LYS A 21 -42.52 -3.82 -18.27
C LYS A 21 -42.24 -3.26 -19.68
N ARG A 22 -41.20 -3.86 -20.29
CA ARG A 22 -40.98 -4.01 -21.76
C ARG A 22 -42.19 -4.60 -22.49
N THR A 23 -42.27 -4.39 -23.82
CA THR A 23 -42.71 -5.44 -24.77
C THR A 23 -42.12 -5.18 -26.17
N HIS A 24 -41.97 -6.23 -26.99
CA HIS A 24 -41.58 -6.16 -28.42
C HIS A 24 -42.81 -5.91 -29.31
N LEU A 25 -42.58 -5.45 -30.54
CA LEU A 25 -43.34 -5.87 -31.72
C LEU A 25 -42.56 -5.56 -33.02
N ASP A 26 -42.53 -6.52 -33.94
CA ASP A 26 -41.91 -6.41 -35.27
C ASP A 26 -42.89 -5.86 -36.32
N SER A 27 -42.37 -5.32 -37.42
CA SER A 27 -43.09 -5.14 -38.70
C SER A 27 -42.09 -5.04 -39.86
N THR A 28 -42.48 -5.48 -41.05
CA THR A 28 -41.56 -5.84 -42.15
C THR A 28 -41.67 -4.96 -43.40
N ASN A 29 -40.57 -4.92 -44.16
CA ASN A 29 -40.46 -4.73 -45.62
C ASN A 29 -41.13 -3.53 -46.31
N LEU A 30 -40.36 -2.87 -47.19
CA LEU A 30 -40.54 -2.99 -48.65
C LEU A 30 -39.37 -2.36 -49.44
N LEU A 31 -39.04 -2.95 -50.59
CA LEU A 31 -38.18 -2.38 -51.64
C LEU A 31 -39.07 -1.87 -52.79
N PRO A 32 -38.56 -0.99 -53.67
CA PRO A 32 -38.06 -1.55 -54.94
C PRO A 32 -36.79 -0.88 -55.51
N ASN A 33 -36.10 -1.64 -56.36
CA ASN A 33 -35.13 -1.20 -57.38
C ASN A 33 -35.83 -1.44 -58.76
N PRO A 34 -35.44 -0.87 -59.93
CA PRO A 34 -34.28 -1.43 -60.66
C PRO A 34 -33.59 -0.51 -61.72
N GLN A 35 -32.56 -1.07 -62.38
CA GLN A 35 -31.98 -0.69 -63.70
C GLN A 35 -31.26 0.68 -63.82
N GLY A 36 -30.19 0.83 -64.60
CA GLY A 36 -29.41 -0.17 -65.37
C GLY A 36 -28.38 0.48 -66.31
N GLY A 37 -27.34 -0.24 -66.72
CA GLY A 37 -26.37 0.24 -67.73
C GLY A 37 -25.02 -0.52 -67.71
N GLN A 38 -24.58 -1.01 -68.88
CA GLN A 38 -23.25 -1.57 -69.12
C GLN A 38 -22.52 -0.74 -70.20
N ILE A 39 -21.20 -0.81 -70.24
CA ILE A 39 -20.36 -0.93 -71.45
C ILE A 39 -18.94 -1.33 -71.01
N ASN A 40 -18.25 -2.15 -71.82
CA ASN A 40 -16.85 -2.54 -71.63
C ASN A 40 -15.98 -1.87 -72.71
N ASP A 41 -14.68 -1.68 -72.45
CA ASP A 41 -13.66 -2.07 -73.44
C ASP A 41 -12.29 -2.36 -72.79
N HIS A 42 -11.35 -2.91 -73.57
CA HIS A 42 -10.04 -3.42 -73.14
C HIS A 42 -8.85 -2.47 -73.46
N GLY A 43 -7.73 -2.63 -72.74
CA GLY A 43 -6.41 -2.50 -73.38
C GLY A 43 -5.23 -1.91 -72.59
N SER A 44 -4.29 -2.78 -72.20
CA SER A 44 -2.82 -2.55 -72.17
C SER A 44 -2.11 -1.74 -71.07
N SER A 45 -0.99 -2.33 -70.62
CA SER A 45 0.32 -1.74 -70.23
C SER A 45 0.55 -1.00 -68.91
N ASP A 46 1.65 -1.43 -68.27
CA ASP A 46 2.65 -0.75 -67.43
C ASP A 46 2.35 -0.17 -66.02
N PHE A 47 2.75 -0.99 -65.04
CA PHE A 47 3.97 -0.72 -64.24
C PHE A 47 4.07 0.59 -63.43
N THR A 48 3.08 0.92 -62.60
CA THR A 48 3.38 1.57 -61.30
C THR A 48 2.30 1.34 -60.23
N ARG A 49 2.55 0.44 -59.27
CA ARG A 49 1.75 0.39 -58.02
C ARG A 49 2.49 -0.25 -56.83
N ARG A 50 3.47 0.48 -56.30
CA ARG A 50 3.98 0.36 -54.92
C ARG A 50 4.07 1.76 -54.32
N ILE A 51 3.93 1.86 -53.00
CA ILE A 51 3.92 3.10 -52.19
C ILE A 51 2.71 4.01 -52.46
N SER A 52 1.64 3.82 -51.68
CA SER A 52 0.56 4.81 -51.46
C SER A 52 -0.37 4.39 -50.31
N ILE A 53 0.16 4.18 -49.10
CA ILE A 53 -0.61 4.04 -47.84
C ILE A 53 0.18 4.77 -46.75
N ILE A 54 -0.53 5.41 -45.81
CA ILE A 54 -0.01 6.20 -44.67
C ILE A 54 0.82 7.43 -45.09
N LYS A 55 0.11 8.48 -45.51
CA LYS A 55 0.31 9.77 -44.85
C LYS A 55 -0.79 9.89 -43.79
N GLU A 56 -0.43 9.79 -42.53
CA GLU A 56 -1.23 10.33 -41.43
C GLU A 56 -0.62 11.68 -41.05
N GLU A 57 -1.45 12.67 -40.75
CA GLU A 57 -1.03 14.03 -40.48
C GLU A 57 -0.81 14.20 -38.97
N GLU A 58 0.34 14.75 -38.56
CA GLU A 58 0.69 14.95 -37.15
C GLU A 58 -0.09 16.12 -36.54
N GLU A 59 -1.38 15.91 -36.25
CA GLU A 59 -2.16 16.85 -35.42
C GLU A 59 -1.72 16.84 -33.95
N SER A 60 -1.87 17.99 -33.29
CA SER A 60 -1.73 18.12 -31.84
C SER A 60 -2.68 17.17 -31.10
N PRO A 61 -2.23 16.45 -30.06
CA PRO A 61 -3.08 15.56 -29.27
C PRO A 61 -4.00 16.31 -28.29
N PHE A 62 -4.15 17.63 -28.40
CA PHE A 62 -5.00 18.46 -27.54
C PHE A 62 -6.08 19.19 -28.36
N ASP A 63 -7.21 19.49 -27.72
CA ASP A 63 -8.27 20.36 -28.26
C ASP A 63 -8.04 21.82 -27.85
N ASP A 64 -7.97 22.72 -28.84
CA ASP A 64 -7.49 24.11 -28.72
C ASP A 64 -8.37 25.04 -27.85
N GLN A 65 -9.53 24.56 -27.40
CA GLN A 65 -10.46 25.36 -26.57
C GLN A 65 -10.62 24.85 -25.13
N ASP A 66 -10.18 23.63 -24.81
CA ASP A 66 -10.45 22.99 -23.50
C ASP A 66 -9.27 22.16 -22.93
N GLY A 67 -8.22 21.93 -23.73
CA GLY A 67 -7.02 21.20 -23.29
C GLY A 67 -7.26 19.74 -22.91
N GLN A 68 -8.36 19.14 -23.38
CA GLN A 68 -8.59 17.71 -23.30
C GLN A 68 -7.72 16.97 -24.32
N LEU A 69 -7.28 15.76 -24.00
CA LEU A 69 -6.53 14.92 -24.92
C LEU A 69 -7.49 14.35 -25.99
N LYS A 70 -7.13 14.50 -27.28
CA LYS A 70 -7.71 13.74 -28.40
C LYS A 70 -7.32 12.27 -28.25
N LEU A 71 -8.03 11.54 -27.38
CA LEU A 71 -7.79 10.12 -27.14
C LEU A 71 -8.42 9.29 -28.25
N ASN A 72 -7.57 8.68 -29.08
CA ASN A 72 -7.96 7.58 -29.94
C ASN A 72 -8.63 6.45 -29.12
N PRO A 73 -9.62 5.73 -29.66
CA PRO A 73 -10.27 4.62 -28.96
C PRO A 73 -9.24 3.60 -28.46
N LEU A 74 -9.25 3.32 -27.15
CA LEU A 74 -8.31 2.39 -26.53
C LEU A 74 -8.44 0.99 -27.13
N GLN A 75 -7.33 0.46 -27.65
CA GLN A 75 -7.27 -0.84 -28.29
C GLN A 75 -7.55 -1.95 -27.27
N GLU A 76 -8.18 -3.05 -27.69
CA GLU A 76 -8.29 -4.22 -26.82
C GLU A 76 -6.93 -4.90 -26.64
N LEU A 77 -6.70 -5.41 -25.43
CA LEU A 77 -5.57 -6.27 -25.14
C LEU A 77 -5.71 -7.62 -25.88
N SER A 78 -4.75 -7.93 -26.75
CA SER A 78 -4.59 -9.24 -27.40
C SER A 78 -4.27 -10.35 -26.38
N VAL A 79 -3.39 -10.05 -25.42
CA VAL A 79 -2.82 -10.97 -24.43
C VAL A 79 -2.94 -10.42 -22.99
N MET A 80 -2.75 -11.29 -21.99
CA MET A 80 -2.64 -10.87 -20.59
C MET A 80 -1.20 -10.46 -20.25
N PRO A 81 -0.97 -9.43 -19.41
CA PRO A 81 0.37 -9.06 -18.97
C PRO A 81 1.02 -10.18 -18.14
N HIS A 82 2.35 -10.33 -18.21
CA HIS A 82 3.07 -11.32 -17.39
C HIS A 82 2.95 -11.08 -15.88
N ILE A 83 2.77 -9.82 -15.46
CA ILE A 83 2.60 -9.42 -14.07
C ILE A 83 1.54 -8.32 -14.00
N TRP A 84 0.41 -8.59 -13.34
CA TRP A 84 -0.72 -7.66 -13.23
C TRP A 84 -1.48 -7.77 -11.90
N ALA A 85 -2.30 -6.77 -11.58
CA ALA A 85 -3.09 -6.72 -10.35
C ALA A 85 -4.41 -5.95 -10.53
N GLN A 86 -5.32 -6.11 -9.57
CA GLN A 86 -6.56 -5.32 -9.43
C GLN A 86 -6.49 -4.32 -8.27
N SER A 87 -5.57 -4.46 -7.32
CA SER A 87 -5.38 -3.47 -6.25
C SER A 87 -3.94 -3.04 -6.02
N ARG A 88 -3.80 -1.83 -5.44
CA ARG A 88 -2.50 -1.29 -5.04
C ARG A 88 -1.78 -2.15 -4.01
N GLN A 89 -2.55 -2.89 -3.21
CA GLN A 89 -2.02 -3.78 -2.18
C GLN A 89 -1.47 -5.06 -2.77
N GLU A 90 -2.13 -5.65 -3.77
CA GLU A 90 -1.60 -6.82 -4.49
C GLU A 90 -0.22 -6.52 -5.07
N VAL A 91 -0.04 -5.34 -5.66
CA VAL A 91 1.29 -4.85 -6.08
C VAL A 91 2.24 -4.72 -4.88
N CYS A 92 1.90 -3.92 -3.87
CA CYS A 92 2.86 -3.57 -2.80
C CYS A 92 3.22 -4.73 -1.86
N GLU A 93 2.35 -5.73 -1.70
CA GLU A 93 2.63 -6.94 -0.92
C GLU A 93 3.44 -7.96 -1.73
N SER A 94 3.19 -8.11 -3.04
CA SER A 94 3.78 -9.18 -3.87
C SER A 94 5.03 -8.73 -4.64
N PHE A 95 5.05 -7.51 -5.17
CA PHE A 95 6.08 -7.00 -6.08
C PHE A 95 7.19 -6.25 -5.32
N GLU A 96 8.45 -6.67 -5.46
CA GLU A 96 9.55 -6.04 -4.70
C GLU A 96 10.10 -4.77 -5.33
N TRP A 97 9.97 -4.63 -6.64
CA TRP A 97 10.32 -3.43 -7.40
C TRP A 97 9.35 -2.28 -7.16
N PHE A 98 8.21 -2.50 -6.51
CA PHE A 98 7.25 -1.44 -6.21
C PHE A 98 6.43 -1.70 -4.94
N ARG A 99 6.79 -1.04 -3.83
CA ARG A 99 6.07 -1.14 -2.54
C ARG A 99 5.48 0.18 -2.02
N SER A 100 5.34 1.20 -2.87
CA SER A 100 4.81 2.50 -2.48
C SER A 100 3.29 2.59 -2.63
N TYR A 101 2.57 2.54 -1.50
CA TYR A 101 1.11 2.63 -1.49
C TYR A 101 0.55 3.97 -2.00
N GLN A 102 1.30 5.08 -1.85
CA GLN A 102 0.77 6.44 -2.07
C GLN A 102 1.57 7.29 -3.09
N SER A 103 2.84 6.98 -3.36
CA SER A 103 3.64 7.70 -4.37
C SER A 103 3.63 6.98 -5.71
N GLY A 104 3.81 7.73 -6.81
CA GLY A 104 4.12 7.17 -8.13
C GLY A 104 5.54 6.62 -8.24
N VAL A 105 6.46 7.03 -7.35
CA VAL A 105 7.86 6.60 -7.35
C VAL A 105 8.14 5.76 -6.10
N TYR A 106 8.81 4.62 -6.27
CA TYR A 106 9.30 3.77 -5.18
C TYR A 106 10.82 3.62 -5.27
N PHE A 107 11.51 4.03 -4.21
CA PHE A 107 12.97 4.04 -4.09
C PHE A 107 13.39 3.47 -2.72
N ALA A 108 14.63 3.01 -2.62
CA ALA A 108 15.30 2.63 -1.38
C ALA A 108 16.80 2.95 -1.51
N ASN A 109 17.49 3.33 -0.43
CA ASN A 109 18.90 3.76 -0.47
C ASN A 109 19.18 4.88 -1.52
N ASN A 110 18.20 5.77 -1.74
CA ASN A 110 18.18 6.80 -2.79
C ASN A 110 18.28 6.27 -4.25
N VAL A 111 17.94 5.00 -4.50
CA VAL A 111 17.81 4.44 -5.86
C VAL A 111 16.36 4.04 -6.11
N THR A 112 15.77 4.53 -7.20
CA THR A 112 14.45 4.15 -7.69
C THR A 112 14.48 2.70 -8.15
N LYS A 113 13.58 1.88 -7.59
CA LYS A 113 13.37 0.49 -8.01
C LYS A 113 12.20 0.35 -8.98
N GLY A 114 11.20 1.22 -8.86
CA GLY A 114 10.09 1.25 -9.81
C GLY A 114 9.30 2.55 -9.83
N TYR A 115 8.67 2.77 -10.98
CA TYR A 115 7.94 3.98 -11.33
C TYR A 115 6.55 3.60 -11.86
N LEU A 116 5.51 4.33 -11.45
CA LEU A 116 4.13 4.11 -11.85
C LEU A 116 3.62 5.28 -12.71
N LEU A 117 3.31 4.97 -13.96
CA LEU A 117 2.53 5.79 -14.87
C LEU A 117 1.04 5.70 -14.45
N SER A 118 0.39 6.84 -14.24
CA SER A 118 -1.00 6.90 -13.75
C SER A 118 -1.71 8.17 -14.22
N GLY A 119 -3.00 8.33 -13.89
CA GLY A 119 -3.91 9.37 -14.40
C GLY A 119 -3.65 10.83 -13.99
N PHE A 120 -2.40 11.22 -13.82
CA PHE A 120 -1.97 12.62 -13.69
C PHE A 120 -0.73 12.87 -14.56
N PRO A 121 -0.79 12.67 -15.90
CA PRO A 121 0.29 13.10 -16.79
C PRO A 121 0.43 14.63 -16.74
N ALA A 122 1.67 15.10 -16.81
CA ALA A 122 2.02 16.52 -16.93
C ALA A 122 2.18 16.92 -18.41
N LYS A 123 2.13 18.22 -18.73
CA LYS A 123 2.30 18.73 -20.11
C LYS A 123 3.62 18.20 -20.70
N ARG A 124 3.61 17.66 -21.93
CA ARG A 124 4.77 17.00 -22.58
C ARG A 124 5.23 15.66 -21.96
N ASP A 125 4.46 15.04 -21.06
CA ASP A 125 4.58 13.57 -20.85
C ASP A 125 4.12 12.86 -22.15
N GLY A 126 4.68 11.69 -22.48
CA GLY A 126 4.50 11.08 -23.81
C GLY A 126 4.90 9.60 -23.90
N PHE A 127 4.37 8.92 -24.93
CA PHE A 127 4.53 7.47 -25.17
C PHE A 127 4.95 7.24 -26.63
N PHE A 128 6.25 7.08 -26.85
CA PHE A 128 6.88 7.05 -28.17
C PHE A 128 7.42 5.63 -28.49
N HIS A 129 7.66 5.35 -29.78
CA HIS A 129 8.18 4.06 -30.27
C HIS A 129 7.38 2.86 -29.73
N CYS A 130 6.04 2.97 -29.79
CA CYS A 130 5.09 2.01 -29.24
C CYS A 130 5.33 1.63 -27.76
N GLY A 131 5.87 2.57 -26.97
CA GLY A 131 6.20 2.40 -25.56
C GLY A 131 7.66 2.09 -25.26
N LYS A 132 8.55 2.00 -26.28
CA LYS A 132 9.99 1.83 -26.05
C LYS A 132 10.70 3.09 -25.56
N LEU A 133 10.08 4.26 -25.68
CA LEU A 133 10.52 5.50 -25.05
C LEU A 133 9.31 6.18 -24.40
N ILE A 134 9.35 6.40 -23.09
CA ILE A 134 8.28 7.04 -22.33
C ILE A 134 8.85 8.26 -21.63
N ILE A 135 8.18 9.40 -21.74
CA ILE A 135 8.54 10.64 -21.03
C ILE A 135 7.52 10.86 -19.92
N SER A 136 7.99 11.03 -18.69
CA SER A 136 7.12 11.32 -17.55
C SER A 136 7.84 12.16 -16.48
N HIS A 137 7.06 12.83 -15.64
CA HIS A 137 7.54 13.77 -14.60
C HIS A 137 8.01 13.08 -13.29
N GLY A 138 8.75 13.80 -12.45
CA GLY A 138 9.41 13.26 -11.23
C GLY A 138 8.50 12.81 -10.07
N GLY A 139 7.18 12.91 -10.24
CA GLY A 139 6.17 12.57 -9.24
C GLY A 139 6.11 13.54 -8.04
N GLY A 140 4.88 13.78 -7.54
CA GLY A 140 4.64 14.70 -6.42
C GLY A 140 4.61 16.18 -6.86
N LYS A 141 4.16 17.06 -5.94
CA LYS A 141 3.94 18.51 -6.17
C LYS A 141 3.05 18.92 -7.35
N ALA A 142 2.45 17.97 -8.06
CA ALA A 142 1.37 18.21 -9.00
C ALA A 142 0.10 18.74 -8.30
N GLU A 143 -0.66 19.55 -9.02
CA GLU A 143 -2.00 19.98 -8.61
C GLU A 143 -2.90 18.77 -8.38
N SER A 144 -3.66 18.75 -7.29
CA SER A 144 -4.50 17.60 -6.93
C SER A 144 -5.69 17.97 -6.05
N VAL A 145 -6.89 17.54 -6.46
CA VAL A 145 -8.11 17.70 -5.66
C VAL A 145 -8.16 16.62 -4.58
N GLN A 146 -7.86 16.99 -3.33
CA GLN A 146 -7.91 16.09 -2.19
C GLN A 146 -9.27 16.18 -1.50
N GLN A 147 -10.14 15.20 -1.71
CA GLN A 147 -11.37 15.09 -0.94
C GLN A 147 -11.05 14.80 0.54
N SER A 148 -11.59 15.62 1.44
CA SER A 148 -11.32 15.63 2.87
C SER A 148 -12.63 15.90 3.61
N LYS A 149 -13.21 14.88 4.25
CA LYS A 149 -14.50 14.97 4.96
C LYS A 149 -15.63 15.58 4.11
N GLY A 150 -15.80 15.08 2.89
CA GLY A 150 -16.79 15.58 1.92
C GLY A 150 -16.38 16.86 1.18
N GLN A 151 -15.61 17.74 1.79
CA GLN A 151 -15.07 18.94 1.13
C GLN A 151 -13.95 18.56 0.14
N MET A 152 -13.98 19.14 -1.05
CA MET A 152 -12.84 19.11 -1.97
C MET A 152 -11.85 20.20 -1.55
N LYS A 153 -10.64 19.82 -1.12
CA LYS A 153 -9.53 20.76 -0.96
C LYS A 153 -8.59 20.64 -2.15
N LEU A 154 -8.54 21.67 -2.98
CA LEU A 154 -7.49 21.79 -3.99
C LEU A 154 -6.13 21.92 -3.27
N ARG A 155 -5.19 21.05 -3.63
CA ARG A 155 -3.76 21.28 -3.41
C ARG A 155 -3.23 21.83 -4.73
N LEU A 156 -2.78 23.08 -4.70
CA LEU A 156 -2.10 23.70 -5.83
C LEU A 156 -0.81 22.97 -6.18
N ALA A 157 -0.34 23.22 -7.40
CA ALA A 157 1.02 22.93 -7.82
C ALA A 157 2.07 23.59 -6.90
N ASP A 158 3.29 23.05 -6.90
CA ASP A 158 4.46 23.61 -6.22
C ASP A 158 5.73 23.27 -7.01
N ASP A 159 6.82 24.00 -6.84
CA ASP A 159 8.08 23.82 -7.59
C ASP A 159 8.79 22.52 -7.20
N GLN A 160 9.00 21.62 -8.17
CA GLN A 160 9.85 20.45 -7.97
C GLN A 160 11.32 20.86 -7.92
N LYS A 161 12.07 20.31 -6.95
CA LYS A 161 13.49 20.58 -6.73
C LYS A 161 14.31 19.30 -6.82
N ALA A 162 15.61 19.40 -7.10
CA ALA A 162 16.47 18.23 -7.31
C ALA A 162 16.66 17.39 -6.02
N GLU A 163 16.34 17.95 -4.86
CA GLU A 163 16.50 17.32 -3.54
C GLU A 163 15.24 16.56 -3.10
N ASP A 164 14.08 16.84 -3.71
CA ASP A 164 12.80 16.18 -3.41
C ASP A 164 12.96 14.66 -3.48
N LYS A 165 12.48 13.92 -2.47
CA LYS A 165 12.87 12.51 -2.25
C LYS A 165 12.69 11.61 -3.49
N SER A 166 11.68 11.83 -4.33
CA SER A 166 11.47 11.10 -5.60
C SER A 166 12.36 11.59 -6.75
N VAL A 167 12.44 12.92 -6.96
CA VAL A 167 13.27 13.55 -8.00
C VAL A 167 14.74 13.18 -7.81
N ARG A 168 15.25 13.28 -6.58
CA ARG A 168 16.62 12.95 -6.21
C ARG A 168 16.97 11.48 -6.51
N ALA A 169 16.05 10.56 -6.22
CA ALA A 169 16.25 9.13 -6.49
C ALA A 169 16.22 8.82 -8.00
N LEU A 170 15.34 9.48 -8.77
CA LEU A 170 15.33 9.36 -10.24
C LEU A 170 16.59 9.97 -10.88
N LEU A 171 17.06 11.11 -10.37
CA LEU A 171 18.34 11.70 -10.78
C LEU A 171 19.54 10.80 -10.45
N THR A 172 19.49 10.01 -9.37
CA THR A 172 20.51 9.00 -9.08
C THR A 172 20.48 7.84 -10.08
N ASN A 173 19.31 7.26 -10.41
CA ASN A 173 19.21 6.27 -11.48
C ASN A 173 19.74 6.80 -12.81
N TYR A 174 19.41 8.05 -13.15
CA TYR A 174 19.90 8.71 -14.35
C TYR A 174 21.42 8.87 -14.36
N LYS A 175 22.01 9.52 -13.34
CA LYS A 175 23.46 9.76 -13.26
C LYS A 175 24.27 8.45 -13.24
N GLN A 176 23.74 7.39 -12.62
CA GLN A 176 24.41 6.10 -12.48
C GLN A 176 24.00 5.06 -13.55
N GLN A 177 23.11 5.44 -14.48
CA GLN A 177 22.50 4.56 -15.50
C GLN A 177 21.90 3.25 -14.93
N ILE A 178 21.36 3.30 -13.71
CA ILE A 178 20.75 2.14 -13.04
C ILE A 178 19.33 1.92 -13.59
N PRO A 179 19.01 0.75 -14.15
CA PRO A 179 17.67 0.44 -14.62
C PRO A 179 16.62 0.43 -13.49
N LEU A 180 15.35 0.55 -13.86
CA LEU A 180 14.22 0.46 -12.94
C LEU A 180 12.98 -0.10 -13.65
N VAL A 181 12.00 -0.59 -12.88
CA VAL A 181 10.79 -1.21 -13.44
C VAL A 181 9.66 -0.19 -13.61
N LEU A 182 9.08 -0.09 -14.80
CA LEU A 182 7.87 0.69 -15.04
C LEU A 182 6.61 -0.15 -14.84
N LEU A 183 5.61 0.46 -14.22
CA LEU A 183 4.26 -0.02 -14.06
C LEU A 183 3.28 1.02 -14.65
N VAL A 184 2.12 0.56 -15.08
CA VAL A 184 1.03 1.40 -15.57
C VAL A 184 -0.26 1.06 -14.80
N ASP A 185 -1.11 2.06 -14.55
CA ASP A 185 -2.48 1.86 -14.07
C ASP A 185 -3.54 2.22 -15.13
N ASP A 186 -4.75 1.66 -14.98
CA ASP A 186 -5.92 1.84 -15.87
C ASP A 186 -6.55 3.25 -15.77
N ARG A 187 -5.71 4.29 -15.63
CA ARG A 187 -6.02 5.71 -15.78
C ARG A 187 -4.90 6.47 -16.54
N TYR A 188 -3.75 5.85 -16.83
CA TYR A 188 -2.69 6.53 -17.58
C TYR A 188 -3.11 6.70 -19.05
N ALA A 189 -3.60 7.90 -19.38
CA ALA A 189 -4.25 8.22 -20.64
C ALA A 189 -3.36 8.01 -21.89
N LEU A 190 -2.03 7.97 -21.72
CA LEU A 190 -1.07 7.80 -22.81
C LEU A 190 -0.70 6.33 -23.08
N PHE A 191 -1.33 5.36 -22.40
CA PHE A 191 -1.19 3.94 -22.74
C PHE A 191 -2.34 3.51 -23.68
N PRO A 192 -2.05 3.05 -24.92
CA PRO A 192 -3.08 2.91 -25.95
C PRO A 192 -4.01 1.68 -25.81
N TYR A 193 -3.86 0.85 -24.76
CA TYR A 193 -4.66 -0.36 -24.57
C TYR A 193 -5.57 -0.31 -23.33
N ASN A 194 -6.77 -0.85 -23.48
CA ASN A 194 -7.79 -0.91 -22.44
C ASN A 194 -7.50 -2.02 -21.41
N LEU A 195 -6.70 -1.69 -20.38
CA LEU A 195 -6.47 -2.55 -19.21
C LEU A 195 -7.79 -2.91 -18.49
N GLY A 196 -8.69 -1.93 -18.32
CA GLY A 196 -9.95 -2.09 -17.60
C GLY A 196 -10.90 -3.10 -18.25
N GLY A 197 -10.86 -3.24 -19.58
CA GLY A 197 -11.65 -4.20 -20.34
C GLY A 197 -11.38 -5.67 -19.99
N LYS A 198 -10.18 -6.01 -19.52
CA LYS A 198 -9.86 -7.34 -18.95
C LYS A 198 -9.84 -7.35 -17.41
N ASN A 199 -10.44 -6.34 -16.77
CA ASN A 199 -10.45 -6.14 -15.32
C ASN A 199 -9.03 -6.14 -14.72
N ILE A 200 -8.10 -5.44 -15.39
CA ILE A 200 -6.73 -5.18 -14.92
C ILE A 200 -6.66 -3.72 -14.44
N THR A 201 -6.15 -3.51 -13.23
CA THR A 201 -5.97 -2.18 -12.64
C THR A 201 -4.51 -1.72 -12.67
N TYR A 202 -3.57 -2.65 -12.58
CA TYR A 202 -2.14 -2.40 -12.70
C TYR A 202 -1.49 -3.47 -13.57
N ALA A 203 -0.58 -3.06 -14.45
CA ALA A 203 0.29 -3.96 -15.20
C ALA A 203 1.76 -3.53 -15.06
N VAL A 204 2.69 -4.47 -15.02
CA VAL A 204 4.11 -4.18 -15.15
C VAL A 204 4.44 -4.07 -16.63
N LEU A 205 5.05 -2.97 -17.05
CA LEU A 205 5.50 -2.80 -18.44
C LEU A 205 6.80 -3.59 -18.66
N GLY A 206 7.83 -3.32 -17.85
CA GLY A 206 9.14 -3.95 -17.97
C GLY A 206 10.25 -3.10 -17.35
N VAL A 207 11.50 -3.41 -17.67
CA VAL A 207 12.71 -2.70 -17.25
C VAL A 207 13.05 -1.59 -18.23
N TYR A 208 13.34 -0.40 -17.71
CA TYR A 208 13.78 0.77 -18.47
C TYR A 208 14.99 1.43 -17.82
N THR A 209 15.83 2.09 -18.62
CA THR A 209 16.91 2.97 -18.16
C THR A 209 16.55 4.43 -18.45
N ILE A 210 16.89 5.35 -17.55
CA ILE A 210 16.67 6.78 -17.78
C ILE A 210 17.77 7.33 -18.68
N THR A 211 17.42 7.81 -19.88
CA THR A 211 18.38 8.33 -20.88
C THR A 211 18.59 9.85 -20.81
N HIS A 212 17.61 10.59 -20.27
CA HIS A 212 17.70 12.02 -19.94
C HIS A 212 16.89 12.33 -18.69
N ALA A 213 17.35 13.34 -17.95
CA ALA A 213 16.56 14.06 -16.97
C ALA A 213 16.78 15.57 -17.17
N TRP A 214 15.73 16.37 -17.03
CA TRP A 214 15.79 17.83 -17.15
C TRP A 214 14.75 18.51 -16.26
N ALA A 215 14.92 19.81 -16.03
CA ALA A 215 13.86 20.65 -15.49
C ALA A 215 13.22 21.49 -16.61
N GLU A 216 11.93 21.77 -16.50
CA GLU A 216 11.17 22.64 -17.40
C GLU A 216 10.10 23.43 -16.63
N TYR A 217 9.62 24.55 -17.18
CA TYR A 217 8.40 25.20 -16.68
C TYR A 217 7.16 24.54 -17.29
N GLU A 218 6.20 24.20 -16.42
CA GLU A 218 4.84 23.85 -16.77
C GLU A 218 3.91 25.00 -16.33
N ILE A 219 3.06 25.47 -17.24
CA ILE A 219 1.95 26.37 -16.89
C ILE A 219 0.76 25.53 -16.44
N THR A 220 0.24 25.83 -15.26
CA THR A 220 -0.93 25.18 -14.65
C THR A 220 -2.24 25.75 -15.20
N LYS A 221 -3.38 25.12 -14.85
CA LYS A 221 -4.70 25.63 -15.25
C LYS A 221 -5.05 27.01 -14.67
N SER A 222 -4.33 27.48 -13.65
CA SER A 222 -4.43 28.83 -13.09
C SER A 222 -3.55 29.87 -13.79
N GLY A 223 -2.73 29.47 -14.78
CA GLY A 223 -1.74 30.33 -15.44
C GLY A 223 -0.42 30.50 -14.68
N GLU A 224 -0.26 29.85 -13.52
CA GLU A 224 0.99 29.88 -12.75
C GLU A 224 2.06 29.00 -13.42
N LYS A 225 3.31 29.47 -13.42
CA LYS A 225 4.48 28.70 -13.87
C LYS A 225 5.08 27.95 -12.69
N HIS A 226 5.29 26.65 -12.86
CA HIS A 226 5.90 25.76 -11.86
C HIS A 226 7.00 24.90 -12.48
N VAL A 227 8.11 24.72 -11.76
CA VAL A 227 9.23 23.87 -12.17
C VAL A 227 8.84 22.39 -12.09
N ARG A 228 9.07 21.64 -13.16
CA ARG A 228 8.86 20.20 -13.27
C ARG A 228 10.15 19.51 -13.69
N PHE A 229 10.52 18.47 -12.96
CA PHE A 229 11.54 17.53 -13.43
C PHE A 229 10.88 16.48 -14.32
N LYS A 230 11.47 16.26 -15.49
CA LYS A 230 11.08 15.26 -16.50
C LYS A 230 12.17 14.23 -16.67
N PHE A 231 11.78 13.02 -17.04
CA PHE A 231 12.65 11.87 -17.23
C PHE A 231 12.23 11.10 -18.48
N SER A 232 13.19 10.76 -19.35
CA SER A 232 12.94 9.88 -20.49
C SER A 232 13.40 8.46 -20.18
N PHE A 233 12.44 7.56 -20.01
CA PHE A 233 12.64 6.13 -19.73
C PHE A 233 12.70 5.37 -21.06
N GLN A 234 13.80 4.67 -21.34
CA GLN A 234 13.97 3.88 -22.55
C GLN A 234 14.01 2.36 -22.23
N TRP A 235 13.30 1.56 -23.03
CA TRP A 235 13.20 0.11 -22.91
C TRP A 235 14.56 -0.58 -23.08
N CYS A 236 14.81 -1.58 -22.23
CA CYS A 236 16.00 -2.42 -22.31
C CYS A 236 15.72 -3.68 -23.16
N GLU A 237 16.22 -3.71 -24.40
CA GLU A 237 15.91 -4.79 -25.38
C GLU A 237 16.29 -6.21 -24.92
N GLU A 238 17.23 -6.39 -23.97
CA GLU A 238 17.60 -7.72 -23.45
C GLU A 238 16.44 -8.50 -22.79
N GLN A 239 15.34 -7.82 -22.42
CA GLN A 239 14.16 -8.48 -21.87
C GLN A 239 13.19 -9.01 -22.96
N GLY A 240 13.50 -8.80 -24.24
CA GLY A 240 12.65 -9.12 -25.39
C GLY A 240 11.80 -7.93 -25.86
N GLN A 241 10.78 -8.22 -26.67
CA GLN A 241 9.83 -7.20 -27.12
C GLN A 241 8.74 -6.93 -26.06
N PRO A 242 8.19 -5.71 -26.00
CA PRO A 242 7.08 -5.39 -25.10
C PRO A 242 5.88 -6.33 -25.27
N TRP A 243 5.32 -6.83 -24.15
CA TRP A 243 4.25 -7.84 -24.19
C TRP A 243 2.96 -7.35 -24.87
N TRP A 244 2.74 -6.03 -24.96
CA TRP A 244 1.61 -5.43 -25.68
C TRP A 244 1.82 -5.34 -27.20
N HIS A 245 2.99 -5.71 -27.73
CA HIS A 245 3.22 -5.84 -29.18
C HIS A 245 2.82 -7.23 -29.72
N ALA A 246 2.57 -8.21 -28.86
CA ALA A 246 2.20 -9.56 -29.29
C ALA A 246 0.77 -9.63 -29.83
N THR A 247 0.58 -10.24 -31.00
CA THR A 247 -0.76 -10.62 -31.49
C THR A 247 -1.14 -12.01 -30.96
N GLN A 248 -2.38 -12.44 -31.17
CA GLN A 248 -2.79 -13.81 -30.84
C GLN A 248 -2.19 -14.87 -31.78
N GLU A 249 -1.65 -14.46 -32.92
CA GLU A 249 -1.06 -15.33 -33.94
C GLU A 249 0.47 -15.46 -33.81
N THR A 250 1.12 -14.57 -33.06
CA THR A 250 2.56 -14.62 -32.76
C THR A 250 2.80 -15.01 -31.28
N PRO A 251 3.10 -16.29 -30.98
CA PRO A 251 3.59 -16.67 -29.67
C PRO A 251 4.86 -15.90 -29.30
N LEU A 252 5.06 -15.65 -28.00
CA LEU A 252 6.34 -15.16 -27.48
C LEU A 252 7.37 -16.30 -27.53
N GLU A 253 8.00 -16.48 -28.70
CA GLU A 253 9.10 -17.42 -28.86
C GLU A 253 10.27 -17.05 -27.93
N GLY A 254 10.85 -18.04 -27.25
CA GLY A 254 12.08 -17.85 -26.46
C GLY A 254 11.97 -17.91 -24.93
N ARG A 255 11.01 -18.65 -24.34
CA ARG A 255 11.13 -19.14 -22.94
C ARG A 255 10.32 -20.44 -22.70
N VAL A 256 10.74 -21.55 -23.34
CA VAL A 256 10.22 -22.88 -22.99
C VAL A 256 10.66 -23.23 -21.57
N ILE A 257 9.71 -23.25 -20.63
CA ILE A 257 9.95 -23.77 -19.29
C ILE A 257 9.99 -25.30 -19.40
N HIS A 258 11.20 -25.86 -19.52
CA HIS A 258 11.40 -27.30 -19.36
C HIS A 258 10.93 -27.72 -17.97
N MET A 259 9.78 -28.38 -17.89
CA MET A 259 9.34 -29.06 -16.67
C MET A 259 10.25 -30.27 -16.42
N PRO A 260 10.91 -30.38 -15.25
CA PRO A 260 11.71 -31.55 -14.95
C PRO A 260 10.83 -32.80 -14.88
N VAL A 261 11.08 -33.76 -15.76
CA VAL A 261 10.55 -35.11 -15.61
C VAL A 261 11.20 -35.73 -14.35
N PRO A 262 10.44 -36.40 -13.46
CA PRO A 262 11.03 -37.02 -12.28
C PRO A 262 11.97 -38.17 -12.67
N LEU A 263 13.26 -38.02 -12.37
CA LEU A 263 14.21 -39.14 -12.44
C LEU A 263 14.13 -40.01 -11.17
N PRO A 264 14.48 -41.31 -11.24
CA PRO A 264 14.31 -42.24 -10.13
C PRO A 264 15.23 -41.96 -8.94
N LYS A 265 14.97 -42.67 -7.84
CA LYS A 265 15.79 -42.62 -6.63
C LYS A 265 17.13 -43.34 -6.84
N ASP A 266 18.08 -42.91 -6.00
CA ASP A 266 19.30 -43.59 -5.53
C ASP A 266 20.64 -43.17 -6.17
N THR A 267 21.35 -42.31 -5.44
CA THR A 267 22.74 -42.59 -5.01
C THR A 267 23.13 -41.65 -3.86
N THR A 268 24.06 -42.08 -3.02
CA THR A 268 24.67 -41.25 -1.98
C THR A 268 25.81 -40.40 -2.56
N TRP A 269 26.10 -39.22 -1.99
CA TRP A 269 27.40 -38.93 -1.33
C TRP A 269 27.47 -37.54 -0.66
N ASN A 270 28.52 -37.38 0.14
CA ASN A 270 28.76 -36.49 1.27
C ASN A 270 28.48 -34.97 1.19
N GLN A 271 28.32 -34.45 2.41
CA GLN A 271 28.53 -33.07 2.85
C GLN A 271 29.91 -32.50 2.43
N ASN A 272 29.96 -31.21 2.08
CA ASN A 272 30.81 -30.21 2.77
C ASN A 272 30.64 -28.79 2.21
N ARG A 273 30.64 -27.78 3.10
CA ARG A 273 30.77 -26.32 2.85
C ARG A 273 29.62 -25.67 2.04
N GLU A 274 29.32 -24.38 2.19
CA GLU A 274 29.79 -23.36 3.14
C GLU A 274 28.62 -22.42 3.50
N THR A 275 28.56 -21.88 4.72
CA THR A 275 27.37 -21.18 5.25
C THR A 275 27.57 -19.67 5.36
N ASP A 276 27.13 -18.93 4.33
CA ASP A 276 27.20 -17.47 4.31
C ASP A 276 25.89 -16.81 4.81
N HIS A 277 25.91 -16.32 6.05
CA HIS A 277 24.76 -15.65 6.68
C HIS A 277 24.70 -14.17 6.31
N ALA A 278 24.12 -13.87 5.14
CA ALA A 278 23.86 -12.50 4.69
C ALA A 278 22.86 -11.75 5.60
N ARG A 279 23.36 -11.10 6.64
CA ARG A 279 22.59 -10.15 7.47
C ARG A 279 22.16 -8.95 6.63
N THR A 280 20.87 -8.86 6.32
CA THR A 280 20.25 -7.65 5.78
C THR A 280 19.98 -6.68 6.93
N SER A 281 20.61 -5.51 6.89
CA SER A 281 20.50 -4.48 7.94
C SER A 281 19.24 -3.64 7.78
N GLU A 282 18.55 -3.38 8.89
CA GLU A 282 17.30 -2.61 8.94
C GLU A 282 17.57 -1.10 9.09
N SER A 283 17.14 -0.29 8.11
CA SER A 283 16.82 1.15 8.22
C SER A 283 15.99 1.55 6.98
N ASP A 284 15.20 2.63 7.04
CA ASP A 284 14.22 3.11 6.02
C ASP A 284 12.79 2.52 6.12
N PHE A 285 12.16 2.56 7.32
CA PHE A 285 10.70 2.41 7.46
C PHE A 285 10.06 3.39 8.45
N GLU A 286 10.58 4.62 8.57
CA GLU A 286 9.96 5.70 9.32
C GLU A 286 10.31 7.05 8.67
N ASP A 287 9.29 7.84 8.29
CA ASP A 287 9.31 9.30 8.05
C ASP A 287 8.04 9.75 7.28
N PHE A 288 6.93 10.02 7.98
CA PHE A 288 5.85 10.88 7.47
C PHE A 288 5.00 11.41 8.64
N MET A 289 4.91 12.75 8.78
CA MET A 289 4.50 13.51 9.98
C MET A 289 5.56 13.38 11.11
N ASP A 290 6.18 14.43 11.63
CA ASP A 290 5.70 15.82 11.83
C ASP A 290 6.74 16.89 11.36
N SER A 291 6.58 18.17 11.74
CA SER A 291 7.43 19.29 11.28
C SER A 291 7.68 20.41 12.32
N SER A 292 8.79 21.16 12.17
CA SER A 292 9.23 22.37 12.94
C SER A 292 9.92 22.11 14.30
N PRO A 293 10.70 23.08 14.85
CA PRO A 293 11.73 23.95 14.23
C PRO A 293 13.06 24.00 15.05
N ASP A 294 13.96 24.95 14.74
CA ASP A 294 15.40 25.01 15.08
C ASP A 294 15.84 25.52 16.49
N SER A 295 17.18 25.58 16.68
CA SER A 295 18.00 26.21 17.76
C SER A 295 18.18 25.40 19.08
N GLU A 296 19.30 25.49 19.83
CA GLU A 296 20.56 26.25 19.68
C GLU A 296 21.79 25.51 20.29
N SER A 297 22.98 26.14 20.39
CA SER A 297 24.29 25.48 20.61
C SER A 297 25.08 25.93 21.87
N VAL A 298 25.86 25.01 22.47
CA VAL A 298 26.92 25.31 23.48
C VAL A 298 28.12 24.33 23.30
N LEU A 299 29.33 24.73 23.73
CA LEU A 299 30.63 24.09 23.51
C LEU A 299 31.28 23.49 24.79
N CYS A 300 32.43 22.80 24.59
CA CYS A 300 33.62 22.65 25.48
C CYS A 300 34.04 21.25 26.04
N THR A 301 34.88 20.56 25.26
CA THR A 301 36.23 19.97 25.57
C THR A 301 36.49 18.93 26.70
N PRO A 302 37.51 18.04 26.55
CA PRO A 302 37.83 16.88 27.44
C PRO A 302 39.12 17.14 28.29
N PRO A 303 39.79 16.21 29.04
CA PRO A 303 40.29 14.83 28.70
C PRO A 303 39.78 13.75 29.73
N VAL A 304 40.23 12.48 29.89
CA VAL A 304 41.53 11.76 29.72
C VAL A 304 41.30 10.29 29.28
N SER A 305 42.35 9.66 28.71
CA SER A 305 42.37 8.33 28.06
C SER A 305 42.84 7.16 28.92
N LEU A 306 42.46 5.93 28.54
CA LEU A 306 43.35 4.75 28.53
C LEU A 306 42.89 3.70 27.50
N GLU A 307 43.78 2.79 27.09
CA GLU A 307 43.79 2.24 25.72
C GLU A 307 43.22 0.82 25.56
N LYS A 308 42.81 0.47 24.33
CA LYS A 308 42.88 -0.91 23.82
C LYS A 308 43.04 -0.95 22.29
N VAL A 309 43.74 -1.97 21.81
CA VAL A 309 44.38 -2.02 20.47
C VAL A 309 43.36 -2.20 19.33
N THR A 310 43.62 -1.56 18.20
CA THR A 310 42.74 -1.51 17.02
C THR A 310 42.95 -2.65 16.02
N SER A 311 41.86 -3.19 15.47
CA SER A 311 41.84 -3.72 14.10
C SER A 311 41.03 -2.77 13.20
N LYS A 312 41.62 -2.34 12.07
CA LYS A 312 41.08 -1.25 11.25
C LYS A 312 40.14 -1.75 10.15
N LEU A 313 38.83 -1.74 10.42
CA LEU A 313 37.79 -1.74 9.38
C LEU A 313 37.27 -0.30 9.21
N SER A 314 37.52 0.28 8.03
CA SER A 314 37.31 1.72 7.79
C SER A 314 35.82 2.07 7.66
N ARG A 315 35.23 2.55 8.75
CA ARG A 315 33.90 3.20 8.74
C ARG A 315 34.03 4.56 8.05
N ARG A 316 33.56 4.67 6.80
CA ARG A 316 33.48 5.97 6.10
C ARG A 316 32.56 6.91 6.87
N ILE A 317 33.04 8.13 7.13
CA ILE A 317 32.31 9.20 7.81
C ILE A 317 31.19 9.70 6.88
N PRO A 318 29.99 10.06 7.39
CA PRO A 318 28.96 10.70 6.58
C PRO A 318 29.48 12.04 6.03
N VAL A 319 29.63 12.12 4.70
CA VAL A 319 30.05 13.36 4.03
C VAL A 319 28.88 14.34 4.06
N LYS A 320 29.09 15.53 4.65
CA LYS A 320 28.13 16.63 4.54
C LYS A 320 27.94 16.99 3.08
N THR A 321 26.71 16.87 2.61
CA THR A 321 26.31 17.12 1.23
C THR A 321 26.40 18.62 0.92
N SER A 322 27.47 19.03 0.23
CA SER A 322 27.51 20.30 -0.52
C SER A 322 26.49 20.28 -1.65
N GLU A 323 26.10 21.43 -2.20
CA GLU A 323 25.13 21.50 -3.29
C GLU A 323 25.61 20.75 -4.55
N PHE A 324 24.96 19.63 -4.87
CA PHE A 324 25.36 18.75 -5.98
C PHE A 324 24.75 19.20 -7.30
N LEU A 325 25.49 20.06 -8.00
CA LEU A 325 25.19 20.50 -9.36
C LEU A 325 24.96 19.32 -10.33
N LEU A 326 24.22 19.59 -11.41
CA LEU A 326 23.87 18.66 -12.50
C LEU A 326 25.04 18.32 -13.46
N SER A 327 26.29 18.56 -13.07
CA SER A 327 27.46 18.67 -13.96
C SER A 327 28.11 17.33 -14.34
N GLU A 328 27.90 16.29 -13.55
CA GLU A 328 28.56 14.98 -13.69
C GLU A 328 27.80 14.04 -14.66
N ARG A 329 27.80 14.38 -15.96
CA ARG A 329 27.32 13.52 -17.06
C ARG A 329 28.35 13.48 -18.18
N THR A 330 28.56 12.31 -18.79
CA THR A 330 29.19 12.21 -20.12
C THR A 330 28.31 12.93 -21.14
N PRO A 331 28.78 13.99 -21.83
CA PRO A 331 27.92 14.74 -22.77
C PRO A 331 27.49 13.89 -23.97
N GLY A 332 26.22 14.00 -24.35
CA GLY A 332 25.74 13.53 -25.66
C GLY A 332 26.17 14.47 -26.79
N LEU A 333 26.17 13.99 -28.04
CA LEU A 333 26.61 14.77 -29.22
C LEU A 333 25.83 16.08 -29.46
N ALA A 334 24.67 16.27 -28.82
CA ALA A 334 23.84 17.47 -28.92
C ALA A 334 23.72 18.26 -27.59
N ASP A 335 24.48 17.90 -26.56
CA ASP A 335 24.51 18.64 -25.30
C ASP A 335 25.36 19.92 -25.48
N ARG A 336 24.81 21.09 -25.12
CA ARG A 336 25.57 22.36 -25.09
C ARG A 336 25.66 22.89 -23.66
N LYS A 337 26.72 23.64 -23.36
CA LYS A 337 26.86 24.33 -22.06
C LYS A 337 26.14 25.68 -22.08
N CYS A 338 25.51 26.04 -20.97
CA CYS A 338 24.98 27.39 -20.75
C CYS A 338 26.11 28.39 -20.52
N SER A 339 26.04 29.58 -21.15
CA SER A 339 27.02 30.66 -20.96
C SER A 339 26.95 31.35 -19.60
N HIS A 340 25.84 31.22 -18.84
CA HIS A 340 25.69 31.85 -17.53
C HIS A 340 26.00 30.90 -16.35
N CYS A 341 25.62 29.63 -16.43
CA CYS A 341 25.85 28.67 -15.33
C CYS A 341 26.85 27.56 -15.66
N GLU A 342 27.44 27.55 -16.86
CA GLU A 342 28.38 26.53 -17.39
C GLU A 342 27.88 25.08 -17.46
N MET A 343 26.73 24.78 -16.83
CA MET A 343 26.07 23.49 -16.84
C MET A 343 25.73 23.02 -18.26
N PRO A 344 25.92 21.73 -18.58
CA PRO A 344 25.39 21.15 -19.80
C PRO A 344 23.86 21.13 -19.77
N SER A 345 23.23 21.22 -20.94
CA SER A 345 21.82 20.87 -21.15
C SER A 345 21.67 20.18 -22.51
N PRO A 346 20.88 19.11 -22.64
CA PRO A 346 20.59 18.49 -23.93
C PRO A 346 19.73 19.40 -24.81
N LEU A 347 19.88 19.28 -26.14
CA LEU A 347 18.87 19.76 -27.08
C LEU A 347 17.63 18.85 -27.01
N ILE A 348 16.52 19.37 -26.44
CA ILE A 348 15.26 18.62 -26.27
C ILE A 348 14.18 19.05 -27.27
N PHE A 349 14.08 20.34 -27.61
CA PHE A 349 12.96 20.91 -28.36
C PHE A 349 13.36 21.37 -29.77
N SER A 350 12.45 21.24 -30.73
CA SER A 350 12.68 21.61 -32.13
C SER A 350 12.86 23.12 -32.35
N VAL A 351 12.34 23.95 -31.44
CA VAL A 351 12.52 25.42 -31.47
C VAL A 351 13.95 25.87 -31.15
N GLY A 352 14.78 24.99 -30.58
CA GLY A 352 16.18 25.28 -30.28
C GLY A 352 16.67 24.76 -28.93
N TRP A 353 17.94 25.02 -28.65
CA TRP A 353 18.57 24.71 -27.36
C TRP A 353 18.23 25.80 -26.33
N VAL A 354 17.93 25.39 -25.10
CA VAL A 354 17.73 26.29 -23.94
C VAL A 354 18.46 25.74 -22.70
N CYS A 355 18.70 26.58 -21.70
CA CYS A 355 19.21 26.09 -20.41
C CYS A 355 18.11 25.37 -19.63
N LEU A 356 18.41 24.15 -19.18
CA LEU A 356 17.47 23.27 -18.47
C LEU A 356 17.85 23.06 -16.98
N ASN A 357 18.74 23.91 -16.45
CA ASN A 357 19.07 23.96 -15.03
C ASN A 357 18.17 24.98 -14.31
N ALA A 358 17.26 24.50 -13.45
CA ALA A 358 16.28 25.35 -12.75
C ALA A 358 16.86 26.43 -11.82
N THR A 359 18.15 26.34 -11.45
CA THR A 359 18.85 27.37 -10.66
C THR A 359 19.58 28.42 -11.49
N CYS A 360 19.45 28.40 -12.82
CA CYS A 360 20.09 29.36 -13.72
C CYS A 360 19.17 30.56 -14.02
N ASN A 361 19.71 31.78 -14.02
CA ASN A 361 18.97 32.97 -14.45
C ASN A 361 18.49 32.89 -15.92
N HIS A 362 19.17 32.13 -16.77
CA HIS A 362 18.78 31.86 -18.16
C HIS A 362 17.98 30.55 -18.34
N PHE A 363 17.49 29.94 -17.25
CA PHE A 363 16.61 28.78 -17.32
C PHE A 363 15.40 29.08 -18.22
N TRP A 364 15.07 28.18 -19.14
CA TRP A 364 13.89 28.28 -20.02
C TRP A 364 13.88 29.47 -21.01
N HIS A 365 15.01 30.13 -21.24
CA HIS A 365 15.17 31.23 -22.20
C HIS A 365 15.93 30.81 -23.47
N LEU A 366 15.60 31.40 -24.61
CA LEU A 366 16.26 31.17 -25.90
C LEU A 366 17.57 31.99 -26.03
N PRO A 367 18.69 31.38 -26.48
CA PRO A 367 19.97 32.08 -26.63
C PRO A 367 19.88 33.29 -27.57
N GLY A 368 20.34 34.45 -27.09
CA GLY A 368 20.37 35.69 -27.86
C GLY A 368 19.02 36.41 -28.01
N ALA A 369 17.94 35.88 -27.43
CA ALA A 369 16.59 36.41 -27.62
C ALA A 369 16.12 37.44 -26.55
N GLY A 370 17.02 37.93 -25.70
CA GLY A 370 16.67 38.83 -24.58
C GLY A 370 15.76 38.16 -23.55
N ASP A 371 14.75 38.89 -23.06
CA ASP A 371 13.74 38.38 -22.12
C ASP A 371 12.68 37.47 -22.78
N ASN A 372 12.83 37.14 -24.08
CA ASN A 372 11.89 36.25 -24.76
C ASN A 372 12.06 34.80 -24.28
N LEU A 373 11.14 34.41 -23.41
CA LEU A 373 10.90 33.02 -23.01
C LEU A 373 10.66 32.12 -24.22
N ILE A 374 11.02 30.85 -24.08
CA ILE A 374 10.63 29.81 -25.04
C ILE A 374 9.08 29.67 -25.09
N PRO A 375 8.46 29.41 -26.27
CA PRO A 375 7.01 29.21 -26.37
C PRO A 375 6.45 28.10 -25.46
N ASP A 376 5.16 28.18 -25.13
CA ASP A 376 4.50 27.18 -24.29
C ASP A 376 4.16 25.87 -25.02
N GLU A 377 3.96 25.94 -26.33
CA GLU A 377 3.79 24.81 -27.23
C GLU A 377 5.14 24.40 -27.81
N LEU A 378 5.55 23.14 -27.56
CA LEU A 378 6.89 22.67 -27.85
C LEU A 378 6.87 21.22 -28.32
N ASN A 379 7.35 21.03 -29.55
CA ASN A 379 7.63 19.72 -30.11
C ASN A 379 9.04 19.26 -29.74
N PHE A 380 9.20 17.97 -29.46
CA PHE A 380 10.49 17.36 -29.20
C PHE A 380 11.34 17.28 -30.49
N HIS A 381 12.64 17.54 -30.36
CA HIS A 381 13.60 17.41 -31.45
C HIS A 381 13.78 15.92 -31.82
N GLU A 382 13.84 15.60 -33.11
CA GLU A 382 13.85 14.20 -33.58
C GLU A 382 15.00 13.39 -32.94
N SER A 383 16.22 13.94 -32.91
CA SER A 383 17.40 13.30 -32.29
C SER A 383 17.36 13.15 -30.76
N PHE A 384 16.36 13.74 -30.10
CA PHE A 384 16.07 13.51 -28.69
C PHE A 384 15.12 12.31 -28.50
N LEU A 385 14.19 12.10 -29.44
CA LEU A 385 13.30 10.95 -29.47
C LEU A 385 13.98 9.66 -30.01
N GLN A 386 15.11 9.76 -30.71
CA GLN A 386 15.84 8.60 -31.22
C GLN A 386 16.33 7.67 -30.08
N LEU A 387 15.99 6.38 -30.17
CA LEU A 387 16.43 5.33 -29.25
C LEU A 387 17.95 5.17 -29.31
N ARG A 388 18.59 4.98 -28.14
CA ARG A 388 20.04 4.87 -28.01
C ARG A 388 20.48 3.46 -27.57
N PRO A 389 21.68 3.00 -27.93
CA PRO A 389 22.28 1.82 -27.31
C PRO A 389 22.32 1.98 -25.79
N LEU A 390 21.84 0.97 -25.06
CA LEU A 390 21.90 0.88 -23.61
C LEU A 390 22.96 -0.14 -23.19
N ALA A 391 23.40 -0.06 -21.93
CA ALA A 391 24.21 -1.12 -21.34
C ALA A 391 23.40 -2.42 -21.18
N PRO A 392 24.06 -3.61 -21.19
CA PRO A 392 23.45 -4.89 -20.82
C PRO A 392 22.72 -4.85 -19.49
N LEU A 393 21.68 -5.67 -19.31
CA LEU A 393 21.00 -5.81 -18.03
C LEU A 393 21.80 -6.73 -17.10
N ASP A 394 22.14 -6.24 -15.92
CA ASP A 394 22.62 -7.07 -14.81
C ASP A 394 21.64 -8.21 -14.52
N ASN A 395 22.15 -9.33 -14.01
CA ASN A 395 21.34 -10.53 -13.71
C ASN A 395 20.11 -10.24 -12.82
N GLY A 396 20.19 -9.24 -11.93
CA GLY A 396 19.06 -8.81 -11.09
C GLY A 396 17.87 -8.19 -11.84
N PHE A 397 18.04 -7.77 -13.10
CA PHE A 397 16.97 -7.23 -13.95
C PHE A 397 16.51 -8.21 -15.04
N ARG A 398 17.19 -9.35 -15.22
CA ARG A 398 16.86 -10.37 -16.25
C ARG A 398 15.67 -11.27 -15.89
N ASP A 399 15.29 -11.28 -14.62
CA ASP A 399 14.02 -11.80 -14.12
C ASP A 399 13.44 -10.87 -13.06
N ILE A 400 12.37 -10.15 -13.40
CA ILE A 400 11.64 -9.25 -12.48
C ILE A 400 10.41 -9.92 -11.86
N ASN A 401 10.15 -11.21 -12.13
CA ASN A 401 9.01 -11.93 -11.55
C ASN A 401 9.23 -12.14 -10.04
N PRO A 402 8.22 -11.88 -9.19
CA PRO A 402 8.36 -12.14 -7.76
C PRO A 402 8.69 -13.61 -7.46
N PRO A 403 9.62 -13.87 -6.51
CA PRO A 403 9.81 -15.21 -5.99
C PRO A 403 8.49 -15.73 -5.40
N GLN A 404 8.25 -17.04 -5.53
CA GLN A 404 7.07 -17.65 -4.91
C GLN A 404 7.18 -17.55 -3.38
N PRO A 405 6.07 -17.34 -2.66
CA PRO A 405 6.10 -17.39 -1.20
C PRO A 405 6.60 -18.74 -0.69
N VAL A 406 7.30 -18.72 0.44
CA VAL A 406 7.81 -19.94 1.08
C VAL A 406 6.64 -20.73 1.66
N THR A 407 6.28 -21.85 1.02
CA THR A 407 5.19 -22.73 1.49
C THR A 407 5.63 -23.77 2.52
N LYS A 408 6.93 -24.03 2.64
CA LYS A 408 7.54 -25.00 3.56
C LYS A 408 8.84 -24.42 4.16
N PRO A 409 8.76 -23.54 5.18
CA PRO A 409 9.95 -22.93 5.77
C PRO A 409 10.75 -23.96 6.59
N SER A 410 12.07 -23.81 6.64
CA SER A 410 12.99 -24.77 7.27
C SER A 410 12.84 -24.84 8.79
N ASP A 411 12.50 -23.73 9.43
CA ASP A 411 12.14 -23.62 10.86
C ASP A 411 10.70 -24.04 11.16
N LYS A 412 9.89 -24.28 10.12
CA LYS A 412 8.43 -24.57 10.15
C LYS A 412 7.56 -23.41 10.67
N ILE A 413 8.09 -22.19 10.84
CA ILE A 413 7.36 -21.05 11.40
C ILE A 413 6.63 -20.28 10.30
N THR A 414 5.29 -20.25 10.36
CA THR A 414 4.42 -19.63 9.33
C THR A 414 3.80 -18.29 9.76
N THR A 415 4.29 -17.70 10.84
CA THR A 415 3.77 -16.47 11.48
C THR A 415 4.72 -15.26 11.41
N LEU A 416 5.82 -15.39 10.64
CA LEU A 416 6.80 -14.33 10.39
C LEU A 416 6.31 -13.30 9.35
N GLN A 417 6.99 -12.15 9.22
CA GLN A 417 6.57 -11.10 8.29
C GLN A 417 6.55 -11.58 6.82
N SER A 418 7.43 -12.52 6.44
CA SER A 418 7.47 -13.14 5.10
C SER A 418 6.13 -13.78 4.71
N PHE A 419 5.38 -14.30 5.69
CA PHE A 419 4.09 -14.95 5.50
C PHE A 419 2.92 -13.97 5.28
N THR A 420 3.14 -12.66 5.50
CA THR A 420 2.16 -11.59 5.20
C THR A 420 2.19 -11.13 3.73
N ARG A 421 3.18 -11.57 2.94
CA ARG A 421 3.36 -11.16 1.54
C ARG A 421 2.28 -11.77 0.64
N GLY A 422 2.04 -11.11 -0.49
CA GLY A 422 1.24 -11.67 -1.59
C GLY A 422 2.06 -12.63 -2.46
N MET A 423 1.44 -13.19 -3.49
CA MET A 423 2.07 -14.11 -4.45
C MET A 423 1.91 -13.63 -5.90
N HIS A 424 2.82 -14.04 -6.78
CA HIS A 424 2.66 -13.98 -8.24
C HIS A 424 2.18 -15.34 -8.76
N CYS A 425 1.04 -15.37 -9.43
CA CYS A 425 0.41 -16.61 -9.88
C CYS A 425 1.00 -17.10 -11.21
N LYS A 426 1.86 -18.13 -11.14
CA LYS A 426 2.48 -18.79 -12.30
C LYS A 426 1.54 -19.33 -13.39
N ARG A 427 0.22 -19.41 -13.13
CA ARG A 427 -0.79 -19.81 -14.15
C ARG A 427 -1.37 -18.66 -14.97
N CYS A 428 -1.30 -17.42 -14.50
CA CYS A 428 -2.04 -16.30 -15.11
C CYS A 428 -1.41 -14.91 -14.96
N GLY A 429 -0.23 -14.78 -14.33
CA GLY A 429 0.46 -13.51 -14.12
C GLY A 429 -0.10 -12.61 -13.01
N ARG A 430 -1.27 -12.94 -12.43
CA ARG A 430 -1.87 -12.12 -11.38
C ARG A 430 -1.05 -12.10 -10.09
N LEU A 431 -0.83 -10.92 -9.54
CA LEU A 431 -0.44 -10.69 -8.15
C LEU A 431 -1.67 -10.79 -7.25
N SER A 432 -1.58 -11.50 -6.12
CA SER A 432 -2.68 -11.64 -5.16
C SER A 432 -2.19 -11.59 -3.72
N CYS A 433 -2.82 -10.75 -2.91
CA CYS A 433 -2.63 -10.72 -1.45
C CYS A 433 -2.97 -12.07 -0.82
N ARG A 434 -2.28 -12.44 0.26
CA ARG A 434 -2.78 -13.49 1.14
C ARG A 434 -4.01 -12.98 1.86
N SER A 435 -5.18 -13.58 1.61
CA SER A 435 -6.45 -13.26 2.27
C SER A 435 -6.88 -14.33 3.28
N LYS A 436 -6.42 -15.57 3.12
CA LYS A 436 -6.75 -16.76 3.92
C LYS A 436 -5.57 -17.18 4.81
N TRP A 437 -5.85 -17.82 5.94
CA TRP A 437 -4.81 -18.25 6.89
C TRP A 437 -4.18 -19.57 6.45
N GLU A 438 -4.98 -20.53 6.02
CA GLU A 438 -4.59 -21.86 5.59
C GLU A 438 -3.68 -21.87 4.33
N HIS A 439 -3.88 -20.92 3.39
CA HIS A 439 -3.16 -20.90 2.11
C HIS A 439 -3.11 -19.54 1.42
N TRP A 440 -2.22 -19.39 0.41
CA TRP A 440 -2.37 -18.37 -0.63
C TRP A 440 -3.31 -18.85 -1.73
N GLU A 441 -4.11 -17.96 -2.33
CA GLU A 441 -5.04 -18.28 -3.41
C GLU A 441 -5.04 -17.18 -4.47
N CYS A 442 -5.09 -17.54 -5.75
CA CYS A 442 -5.15 -16.56 -6.83
C CYS A 442 -6.58 -16.01 -6.97
N ALA A 443 -6.76 -14.70 -6.78
CA ALA A 443 -8.07 -14.03 -6.88
C ALA A 443 -8.61 -13.90 -8.32
N HIS A 444 -8.05 -14.64 -9.29
CA HIS A 444 -8.55 -14.74 -10.67
C HIS A 444 -8.75 -16.19 -11.13
N CYS A 445 -7.78 -17.08 -10.91
CA CYS A 445 -7.84 -18.47 -11.38
C CYS A 445 -7.87 -19.53 -10.25
N HIS A 446 -8.04 -19.11 -8.99
CA HIS A 446 -8.13 -19.96 -7.79
C HIS A 446 -7.00 -20.99 -7.60
N ASN A 447 -5.84 -20.79 -8.25
CA ASN A 447 -4.66 -21.60 -7.95
C ASN A 447 -4.23 -21.38 -6.49
N VAL A 448 -4.30 -22.44 -5.69
CA VAL A 448 -3.90 -22.47 -4.29
C VAL A 448 -2.42 -22.81 -4.13
N LEU A 449 -1.73 -22.16 -3.19
CA LEU A 449 -0.44 -22.59 -2.65
C LEU A 449 -0.63 -22.89 -1.15
N ALA A 450 -0.76 -24.19 -0.83
CA ALA A 450 -0.94 -24.67 0.54
C ALA A 450 0.31 -24.41 1.40
N ILE A 451 0.10 -24.16 2.69
CA ILE A 451 1.16 -23.79 3.64
C ILE A 451 1.38 -24.95 4.61
N ILE A 452 2.63 -25.39 4.75
CA ILE A 452 3.02 -26.46 5.69
C ILE A 452 4.00 -25.88 6.72
N GLY A 453 3.55 -25.81 7.97
CA GLY A 453 4.36 -25.41 9.11
C GLY A 453 3.90 -26.09 10.38
N THR A 454 4.37 -25.61 11.52
CA THR A 454 3.96 -26.10 12.85
C THR A 454 3.39 -24.98 13.70
N ILE A 455 2.54 -25.38 14.65
CA ILE A 455 2.05 -24.52 15.73
C ILE A 455 3.23 -23.88 16.45
N ARG A 456 3.18 -22.58 16.70
CA ARG A 456 4.20 -21.85 17.46
C ARG A 456 3.79 -21.83 18.93
N PRO A 457 4.43 -22.62 19.81
CA PRO A 457 4.12 -22.63 21.23
C PRO A 457 4.55 -21.31 21.88
N VAL A 458 3.83 -20.85 22.91
CA VAL A 458 4.12 -19.54 23.51
C VAL A 458 5.51 -19.46 24.16
N ARG A 459 6.14 -20.59 24.52
CA ARG A 459 7.53 -20.61 25.03
C ARG A 459 8.53 -19.98 24.05
N ASP A 460 8.27 -20.06 22.75
CA ASP A 460 9.11 -19.48 21.67
C ASP A 460 8.86 -17.96 21.51
N LEU A 461 7.94 -17.40 22.31
CA LEU A 461 7.58 -15.98 22.42
C LEU A 461 7.82 -15.46 23.86
N ARG A 462 8.01 -16.36 24.83
CA ARG A 462 8.12 -16.12 26.27
C ARG A 462 9.51 -15.59 26.60
N GLY A 463 9.63 -14.26 26.61
CA GLY A 463 10.89 -13.55 26.85
C GLY A 463 10.97 -12.23 26.09
N LEU A 464 10.30 -12.14 24.94
CA LEU A 464 10.12 -10.91 24.17
C LEU A 464 9.50 -9.80 25.05
N GLN A 465 10.00 -8.57 24.94
CA GLN A 465 9.44 -7.39 25.61
C GLN A 465 9.26 -6.25 24.60
N PRO A 466 8.26 -5.36 24.76
CA PRO A 466 8.19 -4.12 24.00
C PRO A 466 9.37 -3.20 24.35
N THR A 467 9.87 -2.43 23.39
CA THR A 467 10.98 -1.48 23.56
C THR A 467 10.50 -0.20 24.27
N VAL A 468 10.27 -0.28 25.58
CA VAL A 468 9.75 0.81 26.41
C VAL A 468 10.49 0.94 27.74
N ASN A 469 10.37 2.11 28.39
CA ASN A 469 11.01 2.42 29.67
C ASN A 469 10.11 2.19 30.91
N PHE A 470 9.11 1.29 30.80
CA PHE A 470 8.20 0.93 31.88
C PHE A 470 7.84 -0.57 31.84
N GLU A 471 7.64 -1.17 33.00
CA GLU A 471 7.48 -2.64 33.15
C GLU A 471 6.06 -3.15 32.80
N TRP A 472 5.05 -2.30 33.00
CA TRP A 472 3.63 -2.67 32.89
C TRP A 472 2.76 -1.59 32.24
N TYR A 473 2.91 -0.32 32.64
CA TYR A 473 2.09 0.77 32.13
C TYR A 473 2.82 2.13 32.16
N PHE A 474 2.34 3.06 31.36
CA PHE A 474 2.69 4.49 31.39
C PHE A 474 1.42 5.33 31.44
N VAL A 475 1.39 6.37 32.28
CA VAL A 475 0.33 7.36 32.34
C VAL A 475 0.90 8.73 31.97
N GLY A 476 0.29 9.40 30.99
CA GLY A 476 0.70 10.73 30.56
C GLY A 476 0.39 11.77 31.64
N LYS A 477 1.37 12.62 31.98
CA LYS A 477 1.29 13.60 33.08
C LYS A 477 0.02 14.48 33.04
N ASN A 478 -0.42 14.87 31.85
CA ASN A 478 -1.56 15.77 31.64
C ASN A 478 -2.85 15.02 31.20
N SER A 479 -2.90 13.69 31.37
CA SER A 479 -4.02 12.85 30.89
C SER A 479 -5.26 12.92 31.79
N GLY A 480 -5.12 13.35 33.05
CA GLY A 480 -6.16 13.26 34.08
C GLY A 480 -6.48 11.82 34.54
N ILE A 481 -5.76 10.81 34.05
CA ILE A 481 -5.98 9.40 34.38
C ILE A 481 -5.29 9.08 35.71
N THR A 482 -6.01 8.46 36.64
CA THR A 482 -5.46 8.05 37.95
C THR A 482 -5.42 6.53 38.07
N LYS A 483 -4.28 5.99 38.51
CA LYS A 483 -4.15 4.56 38.82
C LYS A 483 -4.69 4.30 40.24
N GLY A 484 -5.65 3.41 40.35
CA GLY A 484 -6.11 2.87 41.63
C GLY A 484 -5.12 1.86 42.25
N PRO A 485 -5.40 1.38 43.48
CA PRO A 485 -4.68 0.26 44.06
C PRO A 485 -4.76 -1.00 43.19
N ALA A 486 -3.78 -1.89 43.37
CA ALA A 486 -3.80 -3.23 42.78
C ALA A 486 -4.43 -4.21 43.77
N TYR A 487 -5.23 -5.14 43.27
CA TYR A 487 -5.85 -6.20 44.08
C TYR A 487 -5.50 -7.58 43.54
N MET A 488 -5.21 -8.53 44.43
CA MET A 488 -5.11 -9.94 44.09
C MET A 488 -6.51 -10.56 44.02
N PHE A 489 -6.73 -11.52 43.12
CA PHE A 489 -7.99 -12.24 43.01
C PHE A 489 -7.79 -13.74 42.79
N GLY A 490 -8.87 -14.50 42.98
CA GLY A 490 -8.88 -15.95 42.83
C GLY A 490 -8.55 -16.72 44.10
N THR A 491 -8.99 -17.99 44.16
CA THR A 491 -8.83 -18.85 45.35
C THR A 491 -7.38 -19.25 45.62
N GLU A 492 -6.55 -19.35 44.57
CA GLU A 492 -5.12 -19.68 44.64
C GLU A 492 -4.22 -18.52 44.17
N VAL A 493 -4.75 -17.28 44.14
CA VAL A 493 -4.11 -16.08 43.53
C VAL A 493 -3.91 -16.25 42.00
N GLU A 494 -5.01 -16.39 41.28
CA GLU A 494 -5.07 -16.55 39.81
C GLU A 494 -4.52 -15.32 39.04
N GLY A 495 -4.59 -14.13 39.66
CA GLY A 495 -4.12 -12.89 39.03
C GLY A 495 -4.08 -11.68 39.95
N ASN A 496 -3.66 -10.56 39.37
CA ASN A 496 -3.77 -9.22 39.94
C ASN A 496 -4.65 -8.35 39.03
N VAL A 497 -5.41 -7.41 39.57
CA VAL A 497 -6.12 -6.39 38.79
C VAL A 497 -5.62 -5.00 39.15
N VAL A 498 -5.26 -4.22 38.13
CA VAL A 498 -4.91 -2.80 38.23
C VAL A 498 -5.98 -1.99 37.50
N THR A 499 -6.59 -1.02 38.17
CA THR A 499 -7.64 -0.17 37.58
C THR A 499 -7.12 1.24 37.31
N PHE A 500 -7.36 1.76 36.12
CA PHE A 500 -7.13 3.15 35.74
C PHE A 500 -8.50 3.85 35.63
N LEU A 501 -8.69 4.93 36.38
CA LEU A 501 -9.89 5.76 36.33
C LEU A 501 -9.68 6.86 35.29
N LEU A 502 -10.63 7.02 34.37
CA LEU A 502 -10.60 8.07 33.35
C LEU A 502 -11.23 9.36 33.91
N PRO A 503 -10.70 10.55 33.57
CA PRO A 503 -11.20 11.83 34.08
C PRO A 503 -12.65 12.10 33.67
N GLU A 504 -13.31 12.99 34.41
CA GLU A 504 -14.70 13.44 34.16
C GLU A 504 -15.73 12.29 34.19
N GLY A 505 -15.42 11.19 34.89
CA GLY A 505 -16.33 10.04 35.01
C GLY A 505 -16.46 9.20 33.72
N ARG A 506 -15.56 9.37 32.75
CA ARG A 506 -15.59 8.70 31.43
C ARG A 506 -15.43 7.18 31.46
N GLY A 507 -15.39 6.53 32.63
CA GLY A 507 -15.25 5.09 32.78
C GLY A 507 -13.89 4.68 33.36
N LYS A 508 -13.54 3.41 33.14
CA LYS A 508 -12.36 2.75 33.70
C LYS A 508 -11.70 1.85 32.67
N ILE A 509 -10.41 1.60 32.86
CA ILE A 509 -9.67 0.56 32.16
C ILE A 509 -9.06 -0.36 33.22
N HIS A 510 -9.41 -1.64 33.18
CA HIS A 510 -8.87 -2.66 34.09
C HIS A 510 -7.83 -3.51 33.35
N HIS A 511 -6.61 -3.58 33.87
CA HIS A 511 -5.61 -4.56 33.45
C HIS A 511 -5.67 -5.73 34.43
N ILE A 512 -6.26 -6.83 33.99
CA ILE A 512 -6.29 -8.11 34.69
C ILE A 512 -5.03 -8.88 34.25
N GLN A 513 -4.05 -8.93 35.14
CA GLN A 513 -2.74 -9.54 34.92
C GLN A 513 -2.78 -10.99 35.37
N HIS A 514 -2.47 -11.93 34.47
CA HIS A 514 -2.46 -13.35 34.84
C HIS A 514 -1.19 -13.70 35.65
N ASN A 515 -1.36 -14.28 36.84
CA ASN A 515 -0.25 -14.61 37.73
C ASN A 515 0.27 -16.03 37.45
N SER A 516 1.44 -16.12 36.81
CA SER A 516 2.03 -17.37 36.30
C SER A 516 2.48 -18.39 37.36
N ARG A 517 2.02 -18.27 38.62
CA ARG A 517 2.35 -19.17 39.73
C ARG A 517 1.46 -20.43 39.78
N GLY A 518 0.27 -20.38 39.19
CA GLY A 518 -0.60 -21.55 39.04
C GLY A 518 -0.30 -22.33 37.74
N PRO A 519 0.28 -23.55 37.79
CA PRO A 519 0.69 -24.26 36.58
C PRO A 519 -0.47 -24.76 35.71
N ARG A 520 -1.68 -24.91 36.28
CA ARG A 520 -2.87 -25.38 35.56
C ARG A 520 -3.42 -24.34 34.59
N ASP A 521 -3.55 -23.09 35.03
CA ASP A 521 -4.05 -21.98 34.20
C ASP A 521 -3.09 -21.65 33.06
N LEU A 522 -1.79 -21.66 33.32
CA LEU A 522 -0.79 -21.46 32.28
C LEU A 522 -0.86 -22.57 31.22
N ALA A 523 -1.06 -23.84 31.63
CA ALA A 523 -1.27 -24.93 30.68
C ALA A 523 -2.58 -24.79 29.87
N ARG A 524 -3.67 -24.30 30.49
CA ARG A 524 -4.94 -23.98 29.81
C ARG A 524 -4.75 -22.88 28.76
N LEU A 525 -4.05 -21.80 29.11
CA LEU A 525 -3.76 -20.68 28.21
C LEU A 525 -2.78 -21.03 27.08
N ASP A 526 -1.72 -21.77 27.39
CA ASP A 526 -0.78 -22.29 26.39
C ASP A 526 -1.53 -23.20 25.39
N THR A 527 -2.40 -24.09 25.87
CA THR A 527 -3.25 -24.98 25.04
C THR A 527 -4.25 -24.20 24.18
N LEU A 528 -4.93 -23.20 24.76
CA LEU A 528 -5.87 -22.33 24.05
C LEU A 528 -5.20 -21.60 22.88
N PHE A 529 -4.00 -21.08 23.09
CA PHE A 529 -3.21 -20.42 22.06
C PHE A 529 -2.73 -21.40 20.96
N GLU A 530 -2.48 -22.67 21.29
CA GLU A 530 -2.22 -23.70 20.29
C GLU A 530 -3.47 -24.09 19.50
N GLU A 531 -4.63 -24.28 20.14
CA GLU A 531 -5.85 -24.73 19.45
C GLU A 531 -6.40 -23.65 18.50
N TYR A 532 -6.28 -22.37 18.86
CA TYR A 532 -6.49 -21.26 17.93
C TYR A 532 -5.67 -21.41 16.63
N GLN A 533 -4.41 -21.83 16.73
CA GLN A 533 -3.53 -22.01 15.57
C GLN A 533 -3.87 -23.30 14.79
N LYS A 534 -4.25 -24.39 15.48
CA LYS A 534 -4.68 -25.65 14.87
C LYS A 534 -5.95 -25.43 14.05
N GLN A 535 -6.98 -24.83 14.65
CA GLN A 535 -8.26 -24.49 14.01
C GLN A 535 -8.09 -23.49 12.86
N ALA A 536 -7.14 -22.55 12.96
CA ALA A 536 -6.85 -21.65 11.85
C ALA A 536 -6.12 -22.35 10.68
N ALA A 537 -5.24 -23.32 10.97
CA ALA A 537 -4.47 -24.05 9.97
C ALA A 537 -5.28 -25.12 9.22
N ASP A 538 -6.22 -25.79 9.91
CA ASP A 538 -7.15 -26.75 9.29
C ASP A 538 -8.42 -26.10 8.68
N GLY A 539 -8.63 -24.80 8.93
CA GLY A 539 -9.71 -24.01 8.37
C GLY A 539 -11.01 -23.99 9.19
N ARG A 540 -11.11 -24.77 10.28
CA ARG A 540 -12.26 -24.73 11.20
C ARG A 540 -12.51 -23.33 11.76
N LEU A 541 -11.43 -22.59 12.04
CA LEU A 541 -11.47 -21.15 12.34
C LEU A 541 -11.05 -20.38 11.07
N PRO A 542 -12.01 -19.85 10.27
CA PRO A 542 -11.70 -19.22 9.00
C PRO A 542 -11.13 -17.81 9.20
N PHE A 543 -9.90 -17.70 9.70
CA PHE A 543 -9.22 -16.41 9.81
C PHE A 543 -9.01 -15.79 8.42
N ARG A 544 -9.54 -14.58 8.22
CA ARG A 544 -9.43 -13.82 6.96
C ARG A 544 -8.87 -12.42 7.17
N ARG A 545 -8.20 -11.89 6.14
CA ARG A 545 -7.95 -10.45 5.99
C ARG A 545 -9.11 -9.86 5.19
N TRP A 546 -9.83 -8.92 5.79
CA TRP A 546 -11.13 -8.43 5.28
C TRP A 546 -10.99 -7.10 4.52
N PRO A 547 -11.81 -6.85 3.47
CA PRO A 547 -11.85 -5.55 2.79
C PRO A 547 -12.17 -4.38 3.74
N LEU A 548 -11.34 -3.33 3.72
CA LEU A 548 -11.60 -2.09 4.42
C LEU A 548 -12.66 -1.27 3.65
N ARG A 549 -13.76 -0.92 4.32
CA ARG A 549 -14.91 -0.22 3.69
C ARG A 549 -14.63 1.21 3.20
N SER A 550 -13.49 1.81 3.57
CA SER A 550 -13.14 3.20 3.23
C SER A 550 -11.63 3.39 3.13
N HIS A 551 -11.13 3.63 1.92
CA HIS A 551 -9.75 4.00 1.63
C HIS A 551 -9.66 4.86 0.36
N LYS A 552 -8.53 5.57 0.16
CA LYS A 552 -8.27 6.37 -1.04
C LYS A 552 -7.52 5.63 -2.16
N LEU A 553 -7.15 4.37 -1.92
CA LEU A 553 -6.40 3.55 -2.88
C LEU A 553 -7.33 2.90 -3.91
N ARG A 554 -6.79 2.58 -5.10
CA ARG A 554 -7.51 1.92 -6.19
C ARG A 554 -7.48 0.39 -6.01
N GLY A 555 -8.62 -0.24 -6.23
CA GLY A 555 -8.86 -1.65 -5.93
C GLY A 555 -8.98 -1.95 -4.43
N VAL A 556 -9.35 -3.19 -4.09
CA VAL A 556 -9.60 -3.61 -2.71
C VAL A 556 -8.35 -3.51 -1.83
N LEU A 557 -8.47 -2.86 -0.68
CA LEU A 557 -7.49 -2.87 0.41
C LEU A 557 -7.98 -3.73 1.57
N LEU A 558 -7.33 -4.86 1.81
CA LEU A 558 -7.57 -5.75 2.94
C LEU A 558 -6.92 -5.23 4.24
N THR A 559 -7.45 -5.64 5.40
CA THR A 559 -6.83 -5.46 6.71
C THR A 559 -5.38 -5.98 6.74
N ASN A 560 -4.58 -5.48 7.68
CA ASN A 560 -3.25 -6.05 7.94
C ASN A 560 -3.41 -7.42 8.64
N TYR A 561 -3.94 -7.42 9.86
CA TYR A 561 -4.24 -8.60 10.66
C TYR A 561 -5.36 -9.46 10.06
N PHE A 562 -5.37 -10.75 10.43
CA PHE A 562 -6.45 -11.69 10.14
C PHE A 562 -7.47 -11.66 11.28
N SER A 563 -8.77 -11.83 11.00
CA SER A 563 -9.81 -11.87 12.04
C SER A 563 -11.03 -12.69 11.63
N GLN A 564 -11.79 -13.12 12.64
CA GLN A 564 -13.07 -13.82 12.50
C GLN A 564 -13.99 -13.42 13.66
N ASN A 565 -15.27 -13.18 13.36
CA ASN A 565 -16.30 -12.87 14.37
C ASN A 565 -17.15 -14.11 14.66
N CYS A 566 -17.48 -14.36 15.93
CA CYS A 566 -18.36 -15.46 16.35
C CYS A 566 -19.45 -14.95 17.30
N GLY A 567 -20.63 -15.56 17.22
CA GLY A 567 -21.79 -15.20 18.03
C GLY A 567 -22.73 -14.22 17.34
N VAL A 568 -23.10 -13.14 18.02
CA VAL A 568 -24.02 -12.13 17.47
C VAL A 568 -23.34 -11.35 16.33
N PRO A 569 -24.00 -11.21 15.15
CA PRO A 569 -23.47 -10.42 14.04
C PRO A 569 -23.25 -8.94 14.42
N TYR A 570 -22.00 -8.51 14.39
CA TYR A 570 -21.55 -7.18 14.75
C TYR A 570 -20.99 -6.41 13.53
N HIS A 571 -20.94 -5.08 13.60
CA HIS A 571 -20.63 -4.22 12.45
C HIS A 571 -19.14 -4.05 12.11
N TYR A 572 -18.27 -4.94 12.64
CA TYR A 572 -16.82 -4.99 12.37
C TYR A 572 -16.44 -5.05 10.87
N VAL A 573 -15.14 -4.86 10.58
CA VAL A 573 -14.58 -4.78 9.22
C VAL A 573 -15.01 -5.92 8.27
N GLY A 574 -15.10 -7.17 8.74
CA GLY A 574 -15.53 -8.32 7.91
C GLY A 574 -17.02 -8.33 7.56
N GLY A 575 -17.83 -7.50 8.22
CA GLY A 575 -19.27 -7.40 8.00
C GLY A 575 -20.07 -8.51 8.70
N THR A 576 -21.32 -8.19 9.02
CA THR A 576 -22.22 -9.07 9.78
C THR A 576 -22.40 -10.45 9.13
N ALA A 577 -22.53 -10.50 7.80
CA ALA A 577 -22.75 -11.71 7.02
C ALA A 577 -21.60 -12.74 7.03
N ASN A 578 -20.43 -12.40 7.59
CA ASN A 578 -19.32 -13.33 7.78
C ASN A 578 -19.12 -13.74 9.25
N THR A 579 -20.11 -13.49 10.12
CA THR A 579 -20.11 -13.97 11.51
C THR A 579 -20.53 -15.43 11.57
N LEU A 580 -19.79 -16.27 12.30
CA LEU A 580 -20.20 -17.64 12.62
C LEU A 580 -21.17 -17.62 13.81
N SER A 581 -22.18 -18.48 13.79
CA SER A 581 -23.08 -18.65 14.94
C SER A 581 -22.36 -19.25 16.16
N TRP A 582 -23.03 -19.38 17.32
CA TRP A 582 -22.42 -20.06 18.48
C TRP A 582 -22.36 -21.60 18.30
N GLU A 583 -23.20 -22.15 17.44
CA GLU A 583 -23.21 -23.56 17.02
C GLU A 583 -22.07 -23.86 16.04
N GLU A 584 -21.67 -22.88 15.23
CA GLU A 584 -20.54 -22.94 14.31
C GLU A 584 -19.21 -22.47 14.94
N ALA A 585 -19.27 -21.87 16.13
CA ALA A 585 -18.11 -21.23 16.76
C ALA A 585 -16.99 -22.24 17.08
N PRO A 586 -15.76 -22.04 16.56
CA PRO A 586 -14.64 -22.93 16.83
C PRO A 586 -14.31 -22.95 18.32
N THR A 587 -13.97 -24.11 18.89
CA THR A 587 -13.89 -24.27 20.34
C THR A 587 -12.89 -23.32 21.00
N ALA A 588 -11.80 -22.95 20.32
CA ALA A 588 -10.84 -21.97 20.84
C ALA A 588 -11.46 -20.58 21.05
N VAL A 589 -12.50 -20.21 20.29
CA VAL A 589 -13.24 -18.95 20.48
C VAL A 589 -14.21 -19.06 21.67
N VAL A 590 -14.88 -20.20 21.81
CA VAL A 590 -15.77 -20.50 22.95
C VAL A 590 -15.00 -20.58 24.27
N ASP A 591 -13.86 -21.27 24.29
CA ASP A 591 -12.99 -21.38 25.46
C ASP A 591 -12.38 -20.02 25.85
N ALA A 592 -12.04 -19.18 24.87
CA ALA A 592 -11.60 -17.80 25.12
C ALA A 592 -12.72 -16.93 25.73
N LYS A 593 -13.95 -17.01 25.20
CA LYS A 593 -15.13 -16.35 25.79
C LYS A 593 -15.30 -16.75 27.26
N ASN A 594 -15.28 -18.06 27.52
CA ASN A 594 -15.47 -18.62 28.85
C ASN A 594 -14.37 -18.15 29.81
N PHE A 595 -13.10 -18.20 29.40
CA PHE A 595 -11.97 -17.70 30.20
C PHE A 595 -12.05 -16.19 30.48
N ILE A 596 -12.45 -15.38 29.49
CA ILE A 596 -12.66 -13.94 29.65
C ILE A 596 -13.73 -13.68 30.70
N GLU A 597 -14.89 -14.33 30.60
CA GLU A 597 -15.99 -14.16 31.57
C GLU A 597 -15.59 -14.62 32.97
N GLU A 598 -14.98 -15.79 33.09
CA GLU A 598 -14.52 -16.40 34.35
C GLU A 598 -13.55 -15.46 35.10
N ARG A 599 -12.44 -15.08 34.46
CA ARG A 599 -11.43 -14.19 35.07
C ARG A 599 -11.94 -12.77 35.28
N THR A 600 -12.81 -12.25 34.42
CA THR A 600 -13.39 -10.90 34.62
C THR A 600 -14.36 -10.86 35.80
N LYS A 601 -15.20 -11.89 35.97
CA LYS A 601 -16.10 -12.02 37.12
C LYS A 601 -15.29 -12.10 38.42
N GLN A 602 -14.30 -13.00 38.49
CA GLN A 602 -13.40 -13.17 39.65
C GLN A 602 -12.59 -11.90 39.99
N ALA A 603 -12.10 -11.18 38.99
CA ALA A 603 -11.24 -10.01 39.21
C ALA A 603 -12.01 -8.76 39.65
N LEU A 604 -13.27 -8.61 39.23
CA LEU A 604 -14.03 -7.38 39.44
C LEU A 604 -15.08 -7.47 40.57
N ASN A 605 -15.59 -8.67 40.90
CA ASN A 605 -16.30 -9.12 42.13
C ASN A 605 -17.44 -8.26 42.73
N ASN A 606 -17.73 -7.06 42.22
CA ASN A 606 -18.62 -6.06 42.82
C ASN A 606 -19.70 -5.58 41.84
N ARG A 607 -20.14 -6.44 40.92
CA ARG A 607 -21.10 -6.13 39.85
C ARG A 607 -22.10 -7.25 39.63
N ASN A 608 -23.24 -6.89 39.05
CA ASN A 608 -24.23 -7.84 38.59
C ASN A 608 -23.60 -8.80 37.57
N SER A 609 -23.83 -10.10 37.73
CA SER A 609 -23.26 -11.14 36.84
C SER A 609 -23.62 -10.97 35.37
N GLN A 610 -24.70 -10.22 35.09
CA GLN A 610 -25.19 -9.83 33.78
C GLN A 610 -24.22 -8.93 32.99
N ASP A 611 -23.44 -8.07 33.67
CA ASP A 611 -22.47 -7.14 33.05
C ASP A 611 -21.38 -7.87 32.24
N PHE A 612 -21.18 -9.15 32.51
CA PHE A 612 -20.15 -10.02 31.93
C PHE A 612 -20.77 -11.27 31.28
N LEU A 613 -21.94 -11.13 30.66
CA LEU A 613 -22.49 -12.09 29.72
C LEU A 613 -22.24 -11.57 28.30
N PHE A 614 -21.14 -12.00 27.70
CA PHE A 614 -20.81 -11.61 26.33
C PHE A 614 -21.58 -12.49 25.33
N ASN A 615 -21.94 -11.95 24.17
CA ASN A 615 -22.66 -12.67 23.11
C ASN A 615 -21.98 -12.55 21.73
N GLU A 616 -20.92 -11.75 21.61
CA GLU A 616 -19.98 -11.70 20.49
C GLU A 616 -18.55 -11.97 21.01
N VAL A 617 -17.73 -12.61 20.17
CA VAL A 617 -16.26 -12.54 20.27
C VAL A 617 -15.66 -12.28 18.89
N LEU A 618 -14.98 -11.14 18.75
CA LEU A 618 -14.07 -10.87 17.64
C LEU A 618 -12.66 -11.39 17.97
N SER A 619 -12.25 -12.46 17.28
CA SER A 619 -10.88 -12.98 17.34
C SER A 619 -10.02 -12.35 16.25
N ALA A 620 -8.79 -11.94 16.60
CA ALA A 620 -7.84 -11.31 15.69
C ALA A 620 -6.41 -11.87 15.85
N ALA A 621 -5.82 -12.33 14.76
CA ALA A 621 -4.46 -12.87 14.68
C ALA A 621 -3.52 -11.91 13.93
N TYR A 622 -2.41 -11.60 14.59
CA TYR A 622 -1.37 -10.68 14.14
C TYR A 622 -0.10 -11.48 13.88
N MET A 623 0.31 -11.59 12.62
CA MET A 623 1.66 -12.06 12.29
C MET A 623 2.71 -11.01 12.67
N GLU A 624 3.98 -11.40 12.64
CA GLU A 624 5.10 -10.52 12.96
C GLU A 624 5.10 -9.21 12.14
N LYS A 625 5.43 -8.10 12.83
CA LYS A 625 5.34 -6.70 12.36
C LYS A 625 3.93 -6.24 11.94
N GLN A 626 2.86 -7.01 12.19
CA GLN A 626 1.48 -6.54 11.99
C GLN A 626 0.95 -5.83 13.22
N LYS A 627 0.39 -4.62 13.04
CA LYS A 627 -0.24 -3.82 14.10
C LYS A 627 -1.58 -3.23 13.67
N MET A 628 -2.38 -2.87 14.67
CA MET A 628 -3.66 -2.17 14.51
C MET A 628 -3.45 -0.70 14.89
N SER A 629 -3.85 0.22 14.01
CA SER A 629 -3.73 1.67 14.24
C SER A 629 -4.83 2.20 15.17
N PHE A 630 -4.76 3.49 15.52
CA PHE A 630 -5.77 4.13 16.37
C PHE A 630 -7.17 4.06 15.76
N HIS A 631 -8.12 3.55 16.54
CA HIS A 631 -9.53 3.37 16.20
C HIS A 631 -10.41 3.41 17.47
N THR A 632 -11.72 3.32 17.32
CA THR A 632 -12.70 3.41 18.43
C THR A 632 -13.73 2.31 18.34
N ASP A 633 -13.97 1.59 19.44
CA ASP A 633 -15.15 0.72 19.65
C ASP A 633 -16.41 1.59 19.88
N ASP A 634 -16.69 2.56 19.02
CA ASP A 634 -17.83 3.49 19.12
C ASP A 634 -18.87 3.12 18.05
N GLU A 635 -19.27 1.85 18.05
CA GLU A 635 -20.19 1.26 17.08
C GLU A 635 -21.59 1.10 17.67
N LYS A 636 -22.63 1.37 16.87
CA LYS A 636 -24.03 1.23 17.31
C LYS A 636 -24.31 -0.20 17.77
N GLY A 637 -25.02 -0.32 18.89
CA GLY A 637 -25.40 -1.58 19.51
C GLY A 637 -24.38 -2.15 20.49
N LEU A 638 -23.21 -1.52 20.65
CA LEU A 638 -22.19 -2.02 21.56
C LEU A 638 -22.49 -1.72 23.03
N GLY A 639 -22.40 -2.75 23.87
CA GLY A 639 -22.52 -2.69 25.32
C GLY A 639 -21.44 -1.81 26.01
N PRO A 640 -21.62 -1.48 27.29
CA PRO A 640 -20.72 -0.58 28.01
C PRO A 640 -19.39 -1.23 28.41
N VAL A 641 -19.25 -2.54 28.25
CA VAL A 641 -18.07 -3.33 28.65
C VAL A 641 -17.52 -4.07 27.44
N VAL A 642 -16.21 -3.98 27.24
CA VAL A 642 -15.45 -4.72 26.22
C VAL A 642 -14.24 -5.36 26.90
N ALA A 643 -14.04 -6.67 26.75
CA ALA A 643 -12.97 -7.41 27.43
C ALA A 643 -12.10 -8.19 26.43
N GLY A 644 -10.81 -7.84 26.36
CA GLY A 644 -9.85 -8.41 25.40
C GLY A 644 -8.79 -9.29 26.05
N LEU A 645 -8.83 -10.60 25.80
CA LEU A 645 -7.77 -11.56 26.16
C LEU A 645 -6.59 -11.47 25.19
N SER A 646 -5.37 -11.59 25.73
CA SER A 646 -4.11 -11.50 25.00
C SER A 646 -3.37 -12.84 25.02
N LEU A 647 -3.08 -13.43 23.85
CA LEU A 647 -2.43 -14.75 23.71
C LEU A 647 -1.19 -14.69 22.80
N GLY A 648 -0.11 -15.37 23.19
CA GLY A 648 1.15 -15.37 22.43
C GLY A 648 2.14 -14.31 22.89
N SER A 649 2.73 -13.55 21.97
CA SER A 649 3.73 -12.52 22.33
C SER A 649 3.08 -11.29 23.00
N PRO A 650 3.84 -10.55 23.83
CA PRO A 650 3.32 -9.31 24.40
C PRO A 650 2.97 -8.27 23.35
N ALA A 651 1.98 -7.43 23.65
CA ALA A 651 1.64 -6.26 22.85
C ALA A 651 1.55 -5.00 23.71
N LEU A 652 1.85 -3.87 23.10
CA LEU A 652 1.67 -2.56 23.69
C LEU A 652 0.32 -1.98 23.21
N MET A 653 -0.60 -1.73 24.15
CA MET A 653 -1.88 -1.10 23.89
C MET A 653 -1.84 0.36 24.34
N HIS A 654 -2.15 1.28 23.44
CA HIS A 654 -2.12 2.72 23.68
C HIS A 654 -3.51 3.33 23.59
N PHE A 655 -3.81 4.32 24.43
CA PHE A 655 -5.02 5.12 24.41
C PHE A 655 -4.67 6.62 24.29
N ARG A 656 -5.42 7.38 23.48
CA ARG A 656 -5.35 8.85 23.42
C ARG A 656 -6.75 9.47 23.34
N ARG A 657 -6.88 10.76 23.65
CA ARG A 657 -8.17 11.47 23.49
C ARG A 657 -8.55 11.54 22.02
N ARG A 658 -9.78 11.17 21.71
CA ARG A 658 -10.41 11.27 20.38
C ARG A 658 -10.58 12.75 19.98
N HIS A 659 -10.66 13.02 18.69
CA HIS A 659 -10.93 14.34 18.07
C HIS A 659 -9.90 15.46 18.31
N VAL A 660 -8.91 15.31 19.20
CA VAL A 660 -7.82 16.27 19.37
C VAL A 660 -6.93 16.28 18.11
N LYS A 661 -6.95 17.39 17.35
CA LYS A 661 -6.23 17.51 16.08
C LYS A 661 -4.73 17.81 16.26
N HIS A 662 -4.39 18.68 17.21
CA HIS A 662 -3.03 19.18 17.46
C HIS A 662 -2.82 19.42 18.97
N GLY A 663 -1.57 19.66 19.38
CA GLY A 663 -1.23 19.98 20.78
C GLY A 663 -0.95 18.75 21.65
N PRO A 664 -0.57 18.97 22.93
CA PRO A 664 -0.06 17.91 23.81
C PRO A 664 -1.11 16.82 24.14
N GLU A 665 -2.40 17.14 24.07
CA GLU A 665 -3.50 16.19 24.35
C GLU A 665 -3.69 15.12 23.25
N ARG A 666 -3.10 15.28 22.06
CA ARG A 666 -3.08 14.24 21.02
C ARG A 666 -2.06 13.13 21.33
N LYS A 667 -1.18 13.33 22.33
CA LYS A 667 -0.21 12.33 22.77
C LYS A 667 -0.90 11.19 23.52
N THR A 668 -0.25 10.03 23.56
CA THR A 668 -0.73 8.86 24.30
C THR A 668 -0.94 9.20 25.77
N CYS A 669 -2.18 8.99 26.23
CA CYS A 669 -2.64 9.29 27.59
C CYS A 669 -2.37 8.12 28.55
N LEU A 670 -2.49 6.89 28.05
CA LEU A 670 -2.24 5.64 28.78
C LEU A 670 -1.60 4.62 27.81
N SER A 671 -0.57 3.91 28.26
CA SER A 671 -0.01 2.74 27.59
C SER A 671 -0.01 1.56 28.56
N ILE A 672 -0.37 0.36 28.11
CA ILE A 672 -0.36 -0.87 28.91
C ILE A 672 0.34 -1.98 28.10
N ILE A 673 1.22 -2.75 28.75
CA ILE A 673 1.80 -3.97 28.21
C ILE A 673 0.87 -5.13 28.53
N LEU A 674 0.28 -5.74 27.50
CA LEU A 674 -0.53 -6.95 27.60
C LEU A 674 0.35 -8.17 27.32
N ARG A 675 0.53 -9.03 28.32
CA ARG A 675 1.29 -10.29 28.24
C ARG A 675 0.37 -11.44 27.81
N HIS A 676 0.88 -12.68 27.84
CA HIS A 676 0.08 -13.88 27.59
C HIS A 676 -0.81 -14.20 28.80
N GLY A 677 -2.10 -14.37 28.59
CA GLY A 677 -3.11 -14.57 29.65
C GLY A 677 -3.73 -13.30 30.20
N ASP A 678 -3.15 -12.12 29.93
CA ASP A 678 -3.70 -10.84 30.39
C ASP A 678 -5.03 -10.55 29.69
N ILE A 679 -5.98 -10.00 30.46
CA ILE A 679 -7.23 -9.43 29.95
C ILE A 679 -7.22 -7.93 30.21
N LEU A 680 -7.57 -7.14 29.20
CA LEU A 680 -7.88 -5.72 29.38
C LEU A 680 -9.39 -5.50 29.24
N VAL A 681 -10.00 -4.86 30.23
CA VAL A 681 -11.43 -4.52 30.23
C VAL A 681 -11.60 -3.01 30.12
N MET A 682 -12.30 -2.55 29.10
CA MET A 682 -12.81 -1.19 28.98
C MET A 682 -14.21 -1.16 29.61
N ASP A 683 -14.41 -0.33 30.62
CA ASP A 683 -15.61 -0.27 31.46
C ASP A 683 -16.24 1.13 31.42
N GLY A 684 -17.32 1.26 30.67
CA GLY A 684 -18.10 2.49 30.45
C GLY A 684 -18.07 2.97 29.00
N THR A 685 -19.22 3.39 28.48
CA THR A 685 -19.33 3.96 27.12
C THR A 685 -18.48 5.21 26.91
N GLY A 686 -18.14 5.93 27.98
CA GLY A 686 -17.19 7.06 27.90
C GLY A 686 -15.78 6.67 27.45
N VAL A 687 -15.37 5.40 27.62
CA VAL A 687 -14.08 4.92 27.10
C VAL A 687 -14.14 4.91 25.57
N GLN A 688 -15.18 4.28 25.02
CA GLN A 688 -15.46 4.15 23.59
C GLN A 688 -15.63 5.51 22.89
N GLN A 689 -16.42 6.40 23.50
CA GLN A 689 -16.80 7.68 22.91
C GLN A 689 -15.67 8.71 22.90
N TYR A 690 -14.84 8.77 23.95
CA TYR A 690 -13.85 9.84 24.15
C TYR A 690 -12.40 9.42 23.92
N TYR A 691 -12.10 8.12 23.84
CA TYR A 691 -10.74 7.62 23.61
C TYR A 691 -10.67 6.74 22.37
N GLU A 692 -9.60 6.92 21.60
CA GLU A 692 -9.21 6.02 20.53
C GLU A 692 -7.98 5.24 20.97
N HIS A 693 -7.90 3.97 20.58
CA HIS A 693 -6.88 3.05 21.03
C HIS A 693 -6.20 2.31 19.86
N MET A 694 -4.95 1.87 20.06
CA MET A 694 -4.18 1.09 19.09
C MET A 694 -3.43 -0.05 19.77
N VAL A 695 -3.01 -1.06 19.00
CA VAL A 695 -2.29 -2.24 19.52
C VAL A 695 -1.10 -2.57 18.63
N GLU A 696 0.08 -2.64 19.25
CA GLU A 696 1.37 -2.98 18.63
C GLU A 696 1.97 -4.25 19.27
N PRO A 697 1.76 -5.44 18.66
CA PRO A 697 2.40 -6.68 19.07
C PRO A 697 3.90 -6.68 18.84
N THR A 698 4.66 -7.29 19.76
CA THR A 698 6.11 -7.49 19.62
C THR A 698 6.48 -8.54 18.57
N ASN A 699 5.64 -9.57 18.41
CA ASN A 699 5.77 -10.60 17.38
C ASN A 699 4.39 -11.23 17.11
N PHE A 700 4.32 -12.52 16.76
CA PHE A 700 3.06 -13.24 16.58
C PHE A 700 2.17 -13.19 17.85
N ARG A 701 0.90 -12.80 17.68
CA ARG A 701 -0.09 -12.67 18.77
C ARG A 701 -1.49 -13.00 18.27
N ILE A 702 -2.32 -13.55 19.14
CA ILE A 702 -3.77 -13.65 18.96
C ILE A 702 -4.46 -12.86 20.08
N ALA A 703 -5.57 -12.20 19.75
CA ALA A 703 -6.46 -11.57 20.71
C ALA A 703 -7.89 -12.11 20.52
N ALA A 704 -8.61 -12.26 21.61
CA ALA A 704 -10.05 -12.54 21.61
C ALA A 704 -10.74 -11.40 22.35
N THR A 705 -11.59 -10.64 21.66
CA THR A 705 -12.28 -9.47 22.21
C THR A 705 -13.74 -9.83 22.39
N ALA A 706 -14.20 -10.00 23.63
CA ALA A 706 -15.57 -10.33 23.95
C ALA A 706 -16.41 -9.07 24.18
N ARG A 707 -17.62 -9.08 23.63
CA ARG A 707 -18.57 -7.95 23.66
C ARG A 707 -19.99 -8.41 23.95
N LEU A 708 -20.79 -7.51 24.52
CA LEU A 708 -22.25 -7.61 24.55
C LEU A 708 -22.81 -6.70 23.45
N ILE A 709 -23.49 -7.28 22.49
CA ILE A 709 -24.17 -6.60 21.38
C ILE A 709 -25.68 -6.64 21.62
N ASP A 710 -26.31 -5.49 21.51
CA ASP A 710 -27.72 -5.22 21.77
C ASP A 710 -28.26 -4.38 20.60
N SER A 711 -29.22 -4.90 19.82
CA SER A 711 -29.73 -4.25 18.61
C SER A 711 -30.47 -2.94 18.88
N ASP A 712 -31.04 -2.81 20.06
CA ASP A 712 -31.99 -1.75 20.41
C ASP A 712 -31.26 -0.54 21.03
N ARG A 713 -30.01 -0.77 21.46
CA ARG A 713 -29.06 0.22 21.94
C ARG A 713 -28.61 1.14 20.80
N LYS A 714 -28.89 2.43 20.96
CA LYS A 714 -28.68 3.48 19.94
C LYS A 714 -27.27 4.04 19.92
#